data_AF-A0A182QA52-F1
#
_entry.id   AF-A0A182QA52-F1
#
_cell.length_a   1.000
_cell.length_b   1.000
_cell.length_c   1.000
_cell.angle_alpha   90.00
_cell.angle_beta   90.00
_cell.angle_gamma   90.00
#
_symmetry.space_group_name_H-M   'P 1'
#
loop_
_entity.id
_entity.type
_entity.pdbx_description
1 polymer ?
#
loop_
_entity_poly.entity_id
_entity_poly.type
_entity_poly.pdbx_seq_one_letter_code
_entity_poly.pdbx_strand_id
1 'polypeptide(L)'
;MAPTHVHLLLNQLPTFFDCTLSLEDVDRICEQKEKNEITKFSASCDNGSDDSNDGNQSENENTRRTSQDLRNIQIVRRALQNSELLDVMRDVILEVENIRKTAGLFDQYDNWQYLSKKLNIDHFLTFIYTMVCLAEYDPTKASHRKISICAARLYIVLLSTPGQKQTPVFNEYVFAKSLDVFTLADQIREHSKADTSQGRKTYAAEDSRLMLDYISMLDNVQMLLRCMTLKNCGETKSKLIDTLKSLIVYCIKHAHNRAEAEQVAEKVFAIFGTICLPEHDDHNECSTSINMILNKTAVFYTSDYKNIPAAFSVQNFFLRLLEQNPKDTCGVLSNFMKAVITNPPKVFARADDYAILLDAAVRYELAMYSKCNISIVDYLKQIETHADASTRINILDMIGRLSVVDCTVDWELFQSEISNVPREIEMIKLLYNKLIEKANTVKLKAFQCLLKILQNGNKTLKQMFHDAYYTANADEDEKNYLQRNDFEELFQTAELELGISRSVLNFNQQTTAAANKSPIDDRVRNEENATAPRKISSEIAGIETIEEILVSLPNVMYDAMLSPISAIRRVALCCFECIVELSRNRIDEPVFEYIITKLAKDPVMLLRRTTLNVLNKLIALYPNYPPLIKLWSKCLLFFLDDVDQKLKESAMDSLKTNVFDSICRYEDSSSSKVFTPWMIVRSMLVIGKINVLKSAVDSWIQKSILTAKNLSIIESHIFTVNCSEAWIILSIIANKMKSRNPDLVIKTMNDILQQDLQYAESDMFPASEIDNEQCDLAGSDEESLRKRVSLTCTMDTGEETLEQNVKLPQKRFYRQRAHSNPIADHSFVYPARPDMYLWKDLYPSVGDRKVEFVDIGCGYGGFLVTLGETYPDKLALGMEIRVKVSDYVMDRIEALRKMNKGKYENIACIRTNAMKYLPNFFHKHQLEKLFFLYPDPHFKKAKHKWRIINPTLLSEYAYVLRPGGKIYTVTDVRDLHEWMCKHIEEHPCFKRIPDEQAREDILAPKLLDSSEEGQKVTRMSGDKFMAIFERL
;
A
#
# COMPACT_ATOMS: atom_id res chain seq x y z
N MET A 1 18.69 -79.38 14.84
CA MET A 1 17.93 -78.17 15.20
C MET A 1 16.55 -78.64 15.66
N ALA A 2 16.12 -78.24 16.86
CA ALA A 2 14.78 -78.56 17.33
C ALA A 2 13.76 -77.84 16.43
N PRO A 3 12.60 -78.46 16.11
CA PRO A 3 11.58 -77.79 15.32
C PRO A 3 11.14 -76.51 16.04
N THR A 4 11.06 -75.42 15.30
CA THR A 4 10.47 -74.15 15.72
C THR A 4 9.02 -74.32 16.17
N HIS A 5 8.60 -73.47 17.12
CA HIS A 5 7.34 -73.59 17.86
C HIS A 5 6.09 -73.38 16.96
N VAL A 6 6.22 -72.70 15.81
CA VAL A 6 5.10 -72.31 14.93
C VAL A 6 4.32 -73.52 14.42
N HIS A 7 4.98 -74.55 13.88
CA HIS A 7 4.28 -75.72 13.35
C HIS A 7 3.55 -76.51 14.46
N LEU A 8 4.12 -76.56 15.67
CA LEU A 8 3.52 -77.25 16.82
C LEU A 8 2.28 -76.52 17.32
N LEU A 9 2.30 -75.19 17.34
CA LEU A 9 1.16 -74.35 17.71
C LEU A 9 0.06 -74.40 16.65
N LEU A 10 0.43 -74.34 15.36
CA LEU A 10 -0.54 -74.45 14.26
C LEU A 10 -1.28 -75.79 14.23
N ASN A 11 -0.64 -76.89 14.68
CA ASN A 11 -1.29 -78.20 14.79
C ASN A 11 -2.41 -78.26 15.85
N GLN A 12 -2.55 -77.24 16.70
CA GLN A 12 -3.63 -77.14 17.68
C GLN A 12 -4.90 -76.51 17.08
N LEU A 13 -4.77 -75.67 16.03
CA LEU A 13 -5.89 -74.98 15.38
C LEU A 13 -6.93 -75.90 14.69
N PRO A 14 -6.57 -77.03 14.04
CA PRO A 14 -7.53 -77.94 13.41
C PRO A 14 -8.65 -78.44 14.32
N THR A 15 -8.42 -78.49 15.64
CA THR A 15 -9.45 -78.86 16.63
C THR A 15 -10.62 -77.86 16.67
N PHE A 16 -10.39 -76.65 16.16
CA PHE A 16 -11.35 -75.57 16.04
C PHE A 16 -11.84 -75.37 14.60
N PHE A 17 -11.54 -76.27 13.64
CA PHE A 17 -12.05 -76.16 12.28
C PHE A 17 -13.38 -76.93 12.11
N ASP A 18 -14.22 -76.44 11.21
CA ASP A 18 -15.44 -77.13 10.79
C ASP A 18 -15.30 -77.52 9.33
N CYS A 19 -15.24 -78.83 9.06
CA CYS A 19 -15.08 -79.37 7.71
C CYS A 19 -16.38 -79.36 6.88
N THR A 20 -17.50 -78.98 7.50
CA THR A 20 -18.80 -78.90 6.83
C THR A 20 -19.19 -77.49 6.38
N LEU A 21 -18.35 -76.50 6.72
CA LEU A 21 -18.61 -75.08 6.48
C LEU A 21 -17.68 -74.57 5.38
N SER A 22 -18.26 -73.88 4.38
CA SER A 22 -17.48 -73.17 3.35
C SER A 22 -17.49 -71.65 3.55
N LEU A 23 -16.57 -70.95 2.90
CA LEU A 23 -16.53 -69.48 2.85
C LEU A 23 -17.87 -68.89 2.36
N GLU A 24 -18.48 -69.46 1.32
CA GLU A 24 -19.76 -69.00 0.77
C GLU A 24 -20.92 -69.15 1.77
N ASP A 25 -20.91 -70.22 2.58
CA ASP A 25 -21.96 -70.45 3.58
C ASP A 25 -21.94 -69.38 4.67
N VAL A 26 -20.73 -69.02 5.15
CA VAL A 26 -20.54 -67.98 6.15
C VAL A 26 -20.94 -66.62 5.59
N ASP A 27 -20.58 -66.35 4.34
CA ASP A 27 -20.90 -65.11 3.66
C ASP A 27 -22.41 -64.88 3.52
N ARG A 28 -23.15 -65.91 3.07
CA ARG A 28 -24.61 -65.88 2.98
C ARG A 28 -25.28 -65.63 4.33
N ILE A 29 -24.71 -66.17 5.41
CA ILE A 29 -25.21 -65.94 6.79
C ILE A 29 -25.01 -64.48 7.20
N CYS A 30 -23.87 -63.88 6.88
CA CYS A 30 -23.58 -62.47 7.15
C CYS A 30 -24.51 -61.54 6.34
N GLU A 31 -24.71 -61.78 5.05
CA GLU A 31 -25.58 -60.96 4.19
C GLU A 31 -27.06 -60.99 4.61
N GLN A 32 -27.55 -62.14 5.09
CA GLN A 32 -28.93 -62.27 5.57
C GLN A 32 -29.20 -61.40 6.81
N LYS A 33 -28.19 -61.14 7.63
CA LYS A 33 -28.31 -60.23 8.79
C LYS A 33 -28.49 -58.78 8.35
N GLU A 34 -27.68 -58.30 7.40
CA GLU A 34 -27.78 -56.92 6.89
C GLU A 34 -29.17 -56.65 6.30
N LYS A 35 -29.71 -57.58 5.50
CA LYS A 35 -31.07 -57.49 4.95
C LYS A 35 -32.16 -57.47 6.03
N ASN A 36 -31.98 -58.21 7.12
CA ASN A 36 -32.91 -58.28 8.25
C ASN A 36 -32.83 -57.03 9.18
N GLU A 37 -31.68 -56.38 9.29
CA GLU A 37 -31.52 -55.12 10.03
C GLU A 37 -32.08 -53.93 9.25
N ILE A 38 -31.88 -53.88 7.92
CA ILE A 38 -32.45 -52.85 7.03
C ILE A 38 -33.99 -52.91 7.04
N THR A 39 -34.58 -54.11 7.00
CA THR A 39 -36.04 -54.30 7.05
C THR A 39 -36.65 -53.97 8.42
N LYS A 40 -35.90 -54.14 9.52
CA LYS A 40 -36.31 -53.65 10.86
C LYS A 40 -36.25 -52.14 10.97
N PHE A 41 -35.26 -51.49 10.34
CA PHE A 41 -35.13 -50.03 10.35
C PHE A 41 -36.19 -49.35 9.48
N SER A 42 -36.62 -49.97 8.37
CA SER A 42 -37.73 -49.47 7.56
C SER A 42 -39.09 -49.62 8.25
N ALA A 43 -39.28 -50.67 9.07
CA ALA A 43 -40.51 -50.92 9.82
C ALA A 43 -40.68 -50.03 11.07
N SER A 44 -39.62 -49.39 11.58
CA SER A 44 -39.71 -48.46 12.71
C SER A 44 -40.00 -47.00 12.32
N CYS A 45 -40.09 -46.70 11.02
CA CYS A 45 -40.38 -45.36 10.51
C CYS A 45 -41.86 -45.12 10.15
N ASP A 46 -42.69 -46.17 10.08
CA ASP A 46 -44.12 -46.06 9.81
C ASP A 46 -44.94 -46.41 11.05
N ASN A 47 -45.17 -45.40 11.90
CA ASN A 47 -46.31 -45.40 12.83
C ASN A 47 -47.04 -44.05 12.66
N GLY A 48 -47.99 -44.03 11.74
CA GLY A 48 -48.86 -42.90 11.47
C GLY A 48 -50.00 -43.24 10.50
N SER A 49 -51.12 -43.69 11.09
CA SER A 49 -52.52 -43.61 10.62
C SER A 49 -53.00 -44.34 9.34
N ASP A 50 -54.09 -45.10 9.57
CA ASP A 50 -55.30 -45.30 8.76
C ASP A 50 -55.49 -46.56 7.89
N ASP A 51 -56.42 -47.39 8.40
CA ASP A 51 -57.52 -48.11 7.75
C ASP A 51 -57.32 -48.77 6.37
N SER A 52 -57.40 -50.11 6.34
CA SER A 52 -58.55 -50.82 5.78
C SER A 52 -58.35 -52.35 5.75
N ASN A 53 -59.46 -53.06 5.98
CA ASN A 53 -59.66 -54.49 5.76
C ASN A 53 -59.16 -54.95 4.39
N ASP A 54 -58.46 -56.07 4.32
CA ASP A 54 -59.01 -57.23 3.62
C ASP A 54 -58.37 -58.56 4.04
N GLY A 55 -59.19 -59.60 4.02
CA GLY A 55 -58.85 -60.91 4.55
C GLY A 55 -58.16 -61.87 3.58
N ASN A 56 -57.84 -63.02 4.18
CA ASN A 56 -57.63 -64.35 3.61
C ASN A 56 -56.24 -64.81 3.15
N GLN A 57 -55.86 -65.93 3.79
CA GLN A 57 -55.13 -67.10 3.30
C GLN A 57 -53.61 -66.99 3.12
N SER A 58 -52.88 -67.52 4.11
CA SER A 58 -52.22 -68.82 3.95
C SER A 58 -51.57 -69.27 5.27
N GLU A 59 -52.27 -70.14 5.99
CA GLU A 59 -51.63 -71.12 6.86
C GLU A 59 -50.77 -72.04 6.00
N ASN A 60 -49.44 -71.91 6.10
CA ASN A 60 -48.42 -72.96 5.99
C ASN A 60 -47.08 -72.37 5.53
N GLU A 61 -46.32 -71.80 6.47
CA GLU A 61 -44.85 -71.77 6.37
C GLU A 61 -44.17 -71.53 7.73
N ASN A 62 -44.82 -71.98 8.81
CA ASN A 62 -44.30 -71.90 10.18
C ASN A 62 -43.28 -72.99 10.53
N THR A 63 -42.62 -73.59 9.53
CA THR A 63 -41.71 -74.74 9.72
C THR A 63 -40.34 -74.61 9.04
N ARG A 64 -39.92 -73.41 8.63
CA ARG A 64 -38.53 -73.13 8.20
C ARG A 64 -37.95 -71.78 8.66
N ARG A 65 -38.50 -71.19 9.72
CA ARG A 65 -38.00 -69.94 10.33
C ARG A 65 -37.10 -70.21 11.54
N THR A 66 -35.96 -70.85 11.31
CA THR A 66 -34.80 -70.75 12.22
C THR A 66 -33.71 -70.05 11.42
N SER A 67 -33.69 -68.72 11.51
CA SER A 67 -32.61 -67.90 10.97
C SER A 67 -31.27 -68.39 11.53
N GLN A 68 -30.35 -68.80 10.66
CA GLN A 68 -29.00 -69.22 11.05
C GLN A 68 -28.24 -68.00 11.58
N ASP A 69 -28.26 -67.82 12.90
CA ASP A 69 -27.43 -66.85 13.62
C ASP A 69 -25.96 -67.32 13.58
N LEU A 70 -25.01 -66.43 13.27
CA LEU A 70 -23.57 -66.73 13.26
C LEU A 70 -23.09 -67.33 14.59
N ARG A 71 -23.71 -66.94 15.72
CA ARG A 71 -23.45 -67.48 17.07
C ARG A 71 -23.93 -68.91 17.27
N ASN A 72 -24.75 -69.43 16.38
CA ASN A 72 -25.25 -70.81 16.44
C ASN A 72 -24.35 -71.78 15.68
N ILE A 73 -23.38 -71.29 14.91
CA ILE A 73 -22.35 -72.14 14.32
C ILE A 73 -21.48 -72.72 15.43
N GLN A 74 -21.27 -74.04 15.40
CA GLN A 74 -20.59 -74.77 16.46
C GLN A 74 -19.17 -74.26 16.70
N ILE A 75 -18.48 -73.87 15.62
CA ILE A 75 -17.14 -73.28 15.64
C ILE A 75 -17.09 -71.97 16.44
N VAL A 76 -18.10 -71.11 16.27
CA VAL A 76 -18.21 -69.81 16.93
C VAL A 76 -18.52 -69.98 18.42
N ARG A 77 -19.42 -70.89 18.77
CA ARG A 77 -19.72 -71.19 20.19
C ARG A 77 -18.49 -71.68 20.94
N ARG A 78 -17.72 -72.59 20.32
CA ARG A 78 -16.46 -73.09 20.90
C ARG A 78 -15.43 -71.97 21.04
N ALA A 79 -15.26 -71.14 20.01
CA ALA A 79 -14.34 -70.01 20.03
C ALA A 79 -14.67 -68.96 21.10
N LEU A 80 -15.97 -68.69 21.35
CA LEU A 80 -16.41 -67.74 22.37
C LEU A 80 -16.33 -68.28 23.80
N GLN A 81 -16.36 -69.61 23.97
CA GLN A 81 -16.33 -70.27 25.28
C GLN A 81 -14.92 -70.68 25.72
N ASN A 82 -13.99 -70.90 24.78
CA ASN A 82 -12.64 -71.34 25.08
C ASN A 82 -11.62 -70.18 25.01
N SER A 83 -11.06 -69.79 26.16
CA SER A 83 -9.98 -68.80 26.21
C SER A 83 -8.68 -69.29 25.58
N GLU A 84 -8.44 -70.60 25.55
CA GLU A 84 -7.22 -71.21 24.98
C GLU A 84 -7.06 -70.87 23.49
N LEU A 85 -8.16 -70.74 22.73
CA LEU A 85 -8.07 -70.40 21.30
C LEU A 85 -7.39 -69.05 21.08
N LEU A 86 -7.75 -68.05 21.89
CA LEU A 86 -7.15 -66.71 21.81
C LEU A 86 -5.67 -66.75 22.16
N ASP A 87 -5.29 -67.55 23.16
CA ASP A 87 -3.90 -67.70 23.58
C ASP A 87 -3.06 -68.43 22.52
N VAL A 88 -3.57 -69.52 21.94
CA VAL A 88 -2.93 -70.23 20.82
C VAL A 88 -2.71 -69.30 19.63
N MET A 89 -3.71 -68.51 19.23
CA MET A 89 -3.56 -67.55 18.12
C MET A 89 -2.49 -66.49 18.42
N ARG A 90 -2.42 -65.99 19.65
CA ARG A 90 -1.40 -65.01 20.08
C ARG A 90 0.00 -65.61 20.12
N ASP A 91 0.13 -66.84 20.60
CA ASP A 91 1.41 -67.55 20.66
C ASP A 91 1.95 -67.79 19.25
N VAL A 92 1.09 -68.18 18.29
CA VAL A 92 1.47 -68.29 16.88
C VAL A 92 1.93 -66.95 16.32
N ILE A 93 1.17 -65.87 16.57
CA ILE A 93 1.54 -64.51 16.10
C ILE A 93 2.91 -64.10 16.66
N LEU A 94 3.10 -64.25 17.98
CA LEU A 94 4.33 -63.83 18.67
C LEU A 94 5.54 -64.61 18.17
N GLU A 95 5.40 -65.92 17.96
CA GLU A 95 6.49 -66.75 17.48
C GLU A 95 6.91 -66.35 16.06
N VAL A 96 5.95 -66.13 15.14
CA VAL A 96 6.26 -65.66 13.78
C VAL A 96 6.88 -64.26 13.82
N GLU A 97 6.38 -63.34 14.66
CA GLU A 97 6.96 -62.02 14.85
C GLU A 97 8.40 -62.08 15.40
N ASN A 98 8.71 -63.03 16.29
CA ASN A 98 10.05 -63.25 16.81
C ASN A 98 11.00 -63.77 15.73
N ILE A 99 10.57 -64.73 14.91
CA ILE A 99 11.36 -65.27 13.78
C ILE A 99 11.71 -64.16 12.78
N ARG A 100 10.77 -63.24 12.51
CA ARG A 100 11.03 -62.07 11.65
C ARG A 100 12.12 -61.15 12.21
N LYS A 101 12.20 -60.98 13.54
CA LYS A 101 13.20 -60.12 14.20
C LYS A 101 14.60 -60.74 14.19
N THR A 102 14.72 -62.08 14.18
CA THR A 102 15.99 -62.82 14.14
C THR A 102 16.45 -63.12 12.71
N ALA A 103 16.52 -62.07 11.87
CA ALA A 103 17.00 -62.13 10.48
C ALA A 103 16.23 -63.06 9.53
N GLY A 104 15.02 -63.50 9.88
CA GLY A 104 14.16 -64.29 8.99
C GLY A 104 14.64 -65.73 8.75
N LEU A 105 15.36 -66.31 9.72
CA LEU A 105 15.79 -67.71 9.69
C LEU A 105 14.60 -68.64 9.95
N PHE A 106 13.66 -68.72 9.01
CA PHE A 106 12.61 -69.75 9.01
C PHE A 106 13.27 -71.12 8.85
N ASP A 107 12.90 -72.08 9.71
CA ASP A 107 13.34 -73.47 9.53
C ASP A 107 12.66 -74.07 8.29
N GLN A 108 13.18 -75.20 7.78
CA GLN A 108 12.59 -75.95 6.66
C GLN A 108 11.13 -76.36 6.89
N TYR A 109 10.68 -76.40 8.15
CA TYR A 109 9.32 -76.74 8.56
C TYR A 109 8.40 -75.51 8.66
N ASP A 110 8.95 -74.29 8.77
CA ASP A 110 8.19 -73.03 8.83
C ASP A 110 7.98 -72.45 7.43
N ASN A 111 7.41 -73.26 6.56
CA ASN A 111 7.11 -72.91 5.17
C ASN A 111 5.72 -73.44 4.81
N TRP A 112 4.93 -72.64 4.09
CA TRP A 112 3.60 -73.03 3.67
C TRP A 112 3.56 -74.32 2.85
N GLN A 113 4.61 -74.70 2.12
CA GLN A 113 4.72 -76.00 1.46
C GLN A 113 4.70 -77.19 2.45
N TYR A 114 5.20 -77.00 3.67
CA TYR A 114 5.15 -77.99 4.73
C TYR A 114 3.86 -77.87 5.53
N LEU A 115 3.47 -76.64 5.90
CA LEU A 115 2.27 -76.37 6.69
C LEU A 115 1.00 -76.83 5.96
N SER A 116 0.89 -76.63 4.65
CA SER A 116 -0.25 -77.08 3.82
C SER A 116 -0.42 -78.59 3.76
N LYS A 117 0.61 -79.39 4.11
CA LYS A 117 0.50 -80.85 4.20
C LYS A 117 -0.14 -81.31 5.51
N LYS A 118 -0.19 -80.44 6.52
CA LYS A 118 -0.71 -80.72 7.87
C LYS A 118 -2.00 -79.94 8.17
N LEU A 119 -2.16 -78.79 7.53
CA LEU A 119 -3.28 -77.88 7.68
C LEU A 119 -4.10 -77.84 6.38
N ASN A 120 -5.40 -78.13 6.45
CA ASN A 120 -6.29 -77.89 5.32
C ASN A 120 -6.49 -76.38 5.14
N ILE A 121 -6.07 -75.85 3.99
CA ILE A 121 -6.08 -74.40 3.70
C ILE A 121 -7.51 -73.86 3.63
N ASP A 122 -8.45 -74.57 3.00
CA ASP A 122 -9.83 -74.11 2.83
C ASP A 122 -10.55 -73.99 4.19
N HIS A 123 -10.33 -74.98 5.08
CA HIS A 123 -10.86 -74.93 6.44
C HIS A 123 -10.22 -73.81 7.27
N PHE A 124 -8.90 -73.57 7.09
CA PHE A 124 -8.21 -72.47 7.75
C PHE A 124 -8.75 -71.11 7.29
N LEU A 125 -8.91 -70.90 5.98
CA LEU A 125 -9.46 -69.67 5.41
C LEU A 125 -10.91 -69.43 5.88
N THR A 126 -11.73 -70.48 5.89
CA THR A 126 -13.11 -70.39 6.40
C THR A 126 -13.14 -70.07 7.89
N PHE A 127 -12.24 -70.67 8.69
CA PHE A 127 -12.08 -70.36 10.11
C PHE A 127 -11.72 -68.88 10.32
N ILE A 128 -10.69 -68.38 9.63
CA ILE A 128 -10.28 -66.97 9.71
C ILE A 128 -11.45 -66.05 9.34
N TYR A 129 -12.10 -66.30 8.20
CA TYR A 129 -13.22 -65.50 7.71
C TYR A 129 -14.36 -65.45 8.75
N THR A 130 -14.74 -66.60 9.31
CA THR A 130 -15.79 -66.70 10.32
C THR A 130 -15.44 -65.93 11.58
N MET A 131 -14.19 -66.03 12.06
CA MET A 131 -13.74 -65.33 13.27
C MET A 131 -13.68 -63.81 13.05
N VAL A 132 -13.28 -63.34 11.87
CA VAL A 132 -13.27 -61.91 11.52
C VAL A 132 -14.70 -61.34 11.50
N CYS A 133 -15.67 -62.08 10.97
CA CYS A 133 -17.08 -61.65 10.91
C CYS A 133 -17.75 -61.49 12.29
N LEU A 134 -17.16 -62.01 13.39
CA LEU A 134 -17.76 -61.91 14.73
C LEU A 134 -17.92 -60.48 15.22
N ALA A 135 -16.94 -59.62 14.92
CA ALA A 135 -16.98 -58.23 15.37
C ALA A 135 -17.96 -57.38 14.56
N GLU A 136 -18.22 -57.72 13.28
CA GLU A 136 -19.30 -57.11 12.51
C GLU A 136 -20.68 -57.60 12.99
N TYR A 137 -20.75 -58.87 13.44
CA TYR A 137 -21.99 -59.42 13.96
C TYR A 137 -22.44 -58.71 15.24
N ASP A 138 -21.53 -58.38 16.16
CA ASP A 138 -21.83 -57.60 17.36
C ASP A 138 -20.57 -56.86 17.85
N PRO A 139 -20.37 -55.61 17.39
CA PRO A 139 -19.16 -54.84 17.68
C PRO A 139 -19.09 -54.36 19.14
N THR A 140 -20.22 -54.38 19.86
CA THR A 140 -20.30 -53.92 21.26
C THR A 140 -19.61 -54.87 22.24
N LYS A 141 -19.47 -56.15 21.89
CA LYS A 141 -18.85 -57.16 22.75
C LYS A 141 -17.34 -57.21 22.62
N ALA A 142 -16.65 -57.03 23.74
CA ALA A 142 -15.19 -57.08 23.81
C ALA A 142 -14.59 -58.44 23.40
N SER A 143 -15.27 -59.56 23.65
CA SER A 143 -14.81 -60.89 23.24
C SER A 143 -14.79 -61.04 21.72
N HIS A 144 -15.83 -60.55 21.04
CA HIS A 144 -15.92 -60.59 19.58
C HIS A 144 -14.80 -59.77 18.94
N ARG A 145 -14.63 -58.51 19.39
CA ARG A 145 -13.56 -57.63 18.91
C ARG A 145 -12.18 -58.26 19.05
N LYS A 146 -11.86 -58.81 20.23
CA LYS A 146 -10.57 -59.44 20.49
C LYS A 146 -10.31 -60.64 19.59
N ILE A 147 -11.30 -61.50 19.37
CA ILE A 147 -11.17 -62.67 18.49
C ILE A 147 -10.99 -62.22 17.04
N SER A 148 -11.83 -61.30 16.54
CA SER A 148 -11.75 -60.84 15.15
C SER A 148 -10.44 -60.14 14.82
N ILE A 149 -9.97 -59.23 15.70
CA ILE A 149 -8.66 -58.58 15.53
C ILE A 149 -7.54 -59.61 15.58
N CYS A 150 -7.58 -60.58 16.51
CA CYS A 150 -6.55 -61.61 16.61
C CYS A 150 -6.55 -62.54 15.40
N ALA A 151 -7.72 -62.92 14.86
CA ALA A 151 -7.83 -63.76 13.68
C ALA A 151 -7.34 -63.04 12.42
N ALA A 152 -7.72 -61.77 12.22
CA ALA A 152 -7.21 -60.95 11.12
C ALA A 152 -5.69 -60.79 11.20
N ARG A 153 -5.16 -60.50 12.40
CA ARG A 153 -3.71 -60.42 12.63
C ARG A 153 -3.01 -61.75 12.38
N LEU A 154 -3.55 -62.87 12.86
CA LEU A 154 -2.99 -64.21 12.65
C LEU A 154 -2.83 -64.50 11.16
N TYR A 155 -3.88 -64.24 10.37
CA TYR A 155 -3.85 -64.44 8.93
C TYR A 155 -2.77 -63.57 8.25
N ILE A 156 -2.76 -62.26 8.51
CA ILE A 156 -1.76 -61.33 7.93
C ILE A 156 -0.34 -61.72 8.35
N VAL A 157 -0.15 -62.16 9.59
CA VAL A 157 1.16 -62.57 10.10
C VAL A 157 1.66 -63.81 9.39
N LEU A 158 0.82 -64.84 9.27
CA LEU A 158 1.19 -66.09 8.61
C LEU A 158 1.38 -65.94 7.10
N LEU A 159 0.73 -64.97 6.45
CA LEU A 159 0.97 -64.68 5.03
C LEU A 159 2.41 -64.22 4.73
N SER A 160 3.16 -63.74 5.72
CA SER A 160 4.58 -63.40 5.52
C SER A 160 5.50 -64.63 5.56
N THR A 161 5.00 -65.79 5.95
CA THR A 161 5.81 -67.02 6.05
C THR A 161 6.18 -67.51 4.65
N PRO A 162 7.41 -68.00 4.40
CA PRO A 162 7.83 -68.44 3.08
C PRO A 162 6.93 -69.52 2.47
N GLY A 163 6.87 -69.56 1.13
CA GLY A 163 6.13 -70.58 0.35
C GLY A 163 4.65 -70.25 0.08
N GLN A 164 4.19 -69.09 0.50
CA GLN A 164 2.84 -68.57 0.29
C GLN A 164 2.47 -68.41 -1.19
N LYS A 165 3.44 -68.14 -2.09
CA LYS A 165 3.16 -68.02 -3.55
C LYS A 165 2.82 -69.35 -4.23
N GLN A 166 3.24 -70.46 -3.64
CA GLN A 166 3.07 -71.81 -4.20
C GLN A 166 1.92 -72.57 -3.54
N THR A 167 1.24 -71.93 -2.59
CA THR A 167 0.10 -72.47 -1.87
C THR A 167 -1.07 -71.48 -2.01
N PRO A 168 -2.32 -71.92 -2.16
CA PRO A 168 -3.48 -71.03 -2.31
C PRO A 168 -3.90 -70.39 -0.97
N VAL A 169 -2.95 -70.06 -0.11
CA VAL A 169 -3.22 -69.48 1.22
C VAL A 169 -3.57 -68.00 1.16
N PHE A 170 -3.05 -67.27 0.17
CA PHE A 170 -3.49 -65.90 -0.08
C PHE A 170 -4.81 -65.93 -0.84
N ASN A 171 -5.89 -65.55 -0.16
CA ASN A 171 -7.20 -65.33 -0.73
C ASN A 171 -7.58 -63.85 -0.62
N GLU A 172 -7.87 -63.22 -1.77
CA GLU A 172 -8.19 -61.78 -1.86
C GLU A 172 -9.43 -61.42 -1.04
N TYR A 173 -10.45 -62.28 -1.02
CA TYR A 173 -11.69 -62.06 -0.27
C TYR A 173 -11.45 -62.07 1.24
N VAL A 174 -10.72 -63.08 1.74
CA VAL A 174 -10.38 -63.20 3.17
C VAL A 174 -9.45 -62.07 3.60
N PHE A 175 -8.51 -61.65 2.74
CA PHE A 175 -7.64 -60.52 3.01
C PHE A 175 -8.43 -59.20 3.08
N ALA A 176 -9.29 -58.93 2.08
CA ALA A 176 -10.17 -57.77 2.08
C ALA A 176 -11.05 -57.71 3.33
N LYS A 177 -11.63 -58.86 3.73
CA LYS A 177 -12.44 -58.96 4.96
C LYS A 177 -11.63 -58.73 6.22
N SER A 178 -10.40 -59.25 6.27
CA SER A 178 -9.49 -59.04 7.39
C SER A 178 -9.19 -57.55 7.63
N LEU A 179 -9.28 -56.70 6.60
CA LEU A 179 -9.10 -55.25 6.74
C LEU A 179 -10.32 -54.55 7.36
N ASP A 180 -11.51 -55.15 7.33
CA ASP A 180 -12.72 -54.52 7.87
C ASP A 180 -12.65 -54.33 9.40
N VAL A 181 -11.73 -55.02 10.10
CA VAL A 181 -11.46 -54.80 11.52
C VAL A 181 -11.01 -53.37 11.85
N PHE A 182 -10.45 -52.63 10.87
CA PHE A 182 -10.11 -51.22 11.03
C PHE A 182 -11.33 -50.29 11.10
N THR A 183 -12.52 -50.78 10.72
CA THR A 183 -13.79 -50.04 10.79
C THR A 183 -14.52 -50.19 12.12
N LEU A 184 -14.05 -51.09 13.00
CA LEU A 184 -14.71 -51.37 14.29
C LEU A 184 -14.82 -50.12 15.18
N ALA A 185 -13.83 -49.24 15.14
CA ALA A 185 -13.86 -48.00 15.92
C ALA A 185 -15.04 -47.08 15.53
N ASP A 186 -15.34 -46.98 14.23
CA ASP A 186 -16.53 -46.27 13.73
C ASP A 186 -17.82 -46.98 14.15
N GLN A 187 -17.89 -48.30 13.96
CA GLN A 187 -19.08 -49.10 14.28
C GLN A 187 -19.46 -49.04 15.78
N ILE A 188 -18.49 -49.12 16.69
CA ILE A 188 -18.71 -48.98 18.14
C ILE A 188 -19.31 -47.61 18.46
N ARG A 189 -18.85 -46.57 17.76
CA ARG A 189 -19.26 -45.19 17.98
C ARG A 189 -20.66 -44.91 17.43
N GLU A 190 -21.06 -45.54 16.35
CA GLU A 190 -22.42 -45.45 15.81
C GLU A 190 -23.42 -46.16 16.72
N HIS A 191 -23.13 -47.38 17.19
CA HIS A 191 -23.99 -48.10 18.12
C HIS A 191 -24.16 -47.41 19.48
N SER A 192 -23.14 -46.68 19.95
CA SER A 192 -23.19 -45.98 21.24
C SER A 192 -23.94 -44.64 21.19
N LYS A 193 -24.17 -44.03 20.02
CA LYS A 193 -25.05 -42.85 19.90
C LYS A 193 -26.53 -43.17 20.19
N ALA A 194 -26.92 -44.45 20.14
CA ALA A 194 -28.27 -44.90 20.45
C ALA A 194 -28.55 -45.07 21.96
N ASP A 195 -27.51 -45.19 22.81
CA ASP A 195 -27.64 -45.40 24.27
C ASP A 195 -27.16 -44.16 25.05
N THR A 196 -28.09 -43.26 25.39
CA THR A 196 -27.78 -41.88 25.82
C THR A 196 -27.34 -41.64 27.28
N SER A 197 -27.10 -42.64 28.13
CA SER A 197 -27.10 -42.36 29.60
C SER A 197 -25.80 -42.52 30.38
N GLN A 198 -24.74 -43.18 29.93
CA GLN A 198 -23.54 -43.35 30.80
C GLN A 198 -22.27 -43.79 30.04
N GLY A 199 -21.50 -42.85 29.49
CA GLY A 199 -20.15 -43.20 29.03
C GLY A 199 -19.46 -42.15 28.18
N ARG A 200 -18.59 -41.34 28.79
CA ARG A 200 -17.54 -40.63 28.04
C ARG A 200 -16.13 -41.01 28.49
N LYS A 201 -15.97 -41.54 29.71
CA LYS A 201 -14.66 -41.92 30.28
C LYS A 201 -14.21 -43.35 29.92
N THR A 202 -15.14 -44.29 29.75
CA THR A 202 -14.84 -45.70 29.37
C THR A 202 -14.43 -45.86 27.91
N TYR A 203 -15.04 -45.09 27.00
CA TYR A 203 -14.74 -45.15 25.57
C TYR A 203 -13.33 -44.67 25.20
N ALA A 204 -12.81 -43.66 25.90
CA ALA A 204 -11.47 -43.16 25.60
C ALA A 204 -10.38 -44.24 25.79
N ALA A 205 -10.52 -45.08 26.82
CA ALA A 205 -9.60 -46.18 27.10
C ALA A 205 -9.75 -47.34 26.10
N GLU A 206 -10.98 -47.66 25.69
CA GLU A 206 -11.22 -48.67 24.66
C GLU A 206 -10.71 -48.23 23.27
N ASP A 207 -10.93 -46.96 22.90
CA ASP A 207 -10.39 -46.36 21.68
C ASP A 207 -8.86 -46.45 21.64
N SER A 208 -8.17 -46.04 22.73
CA SER A 208 -6.72 -46.11 22.79
C SER A 208 -6.20 -47.55 22.67
N ARG A 209 -6.91 -48.52 23.25
CA ARG A 209 -6.57 -49.94 23.09
C ARG A 209 -6.74 -50.42 21.65
N LEU A 210 -7.85 -50.07 21.00
CA LEU A 210 -8.09 -50.39 19.60
C LEU A 210 -7.03 -49.76 18.69
N MET A 211 -6.64 -48.52 18.95
CA MET A 211 -5.59 -47.84 18.18
C MET A 211 -4.23 -48.52 18.32
N LEU A 212 -3.87 -49.01 19.51
CA LEU A 212 -2.65 -49.82 19.72
C LEU A 212 -2.71 -51.16 18.96
N ASP A 213 -3.87 -51.82 18.97
CA ASP A 213 -4.10 -53.04 18.20
C ASP A 213 -3.98 -52.77 16.68
N TYR A 214 -4.51 -51.64 16.21
CA TYR A 214 -4.38 -51.19 14.83
C TYR A 214 -2.94 -50.87 14.45
N ILE A 215 -2.17 -50.18 15.29
CA ILE A 215 -0.74 -49.91 15.02
C ILE A 215 0.02 -51.22 14.82
N SER A 216 -0.18 -52.18 15.73
CA SER A 216 0.48 -53.49 15.62
C SER A 216 0.04 -54.27 14.37
N MET A 217 -1.23 -54.15 13.98
CA MET A 217 -1.72 -54.77 12.74
C MET A 217 -1.17 -54.08 11.49
N LEU A 218 -1.06 -52.73 11.48
CA LEU A 218 -0.48 -51.96 10.39
C LEU A 218 1.00 -52.29 10.20
N ASP A 219 1.77 -52.48 11.29
CA ASP A 219 3.16 -52.97 11.22
C ASP A 219 3.25 -54.32 10.52
N ASN A 220 2.30 -55.22 10.83
CA ASN A 220 2.20 -56.52 10.20
C ASN A 220 1.82 -56.44 8.72
N VAL A 221 0.88 -55.55 8.35
CA VAL A 221 0.54 -55.28 6.94
C VAL A 221 1.74 -54.71 6.19
N GLN A 222 2.45 -53.74 6.77
CA GLN A 222 3.63 -53.16 6.14
C GLN A 222 4.72 -54.22 5.90
N MET A 223 4.97 -55.08 6.89
CA MET A 223 5.94 -56.16 6.75
C MET A 223 5.50 -57.19 5.70
N LEU A 224 4.21 -57.55 5.67
CA LEU A 224 3.65 -58.43 4.65
C LEU A 224 3.92 -57.87 3.25
N LEU A 225 3.68 -56.59 3.02
CA LEU A 225 3.89 -55.95 1.71
C LEU A 225 5.37 -55.96 1.29
N ARG A 226 6.32 -55.99 2.23
CA ARG A 226 7.75 -56.16 1.90
C ARG A 226 8.10 -57.57 1.43
N CYS A 227 7.32 -58.58 1.83
CA CYS A 227 7.55 -59.98 1.48
C CYS A 227 6.64 -60.49 0.37
N MET A 228 5.53 -59.78 0.10
CA MET A 228 4.51 -60.15 -0.87
C MET A 228 4.12 -58.94 -1.72
N THR A 229 4.23 -59.10 -3.04
CA THR A 229 3.80 -58.09 -4.01
C THR A 229 2.32 -58.24 -4.31
N LEU A 230 1.62 -57.12 -4.46
CA LEU A 230 0.19 -57.06 -4.83
C LEU A 230 0.00 -56.87 -6.34
N LYS A 231 0.95 -57.34 -7.15
CA LYS A 231 0.90 -57.21 -8.61
C LYS A 231 -0.35 -57.93 -9.15
N ASN A 232 -1.05 -57.32 -10.11
CA ASN A 232 -2.36 -57.78 -10.62
C ASN A 232 -3.52 -57.84 -9.60
N CYS A 233 -3.34 -57.43 -8.34
CA CYS A 233 -4.39 -57.45 -7.31
C CYS A 233 -5.07 -56.07 -7.17
N GLY A 234 -5.59 -55.52 -8.27
CA GLY A 234 -6.08 -54.13 -8.34
C GLY A 234 -7.21 -53.81 -7.35
N GLU A 235 -8.18 -54.72 -7.23
CA GLU A 235 -9.32 -54.57 -6.30
C GLU A 235 -8.86 -54.61 -4.85
N THR A 236 -7.99 -55.58 -4.51
CA THR A 236 -7.40 -55.68 -3.16
C THR A 236 -6.59 -54.44 -2.79
N LYS A 237 -5.75 -53.91 -3.70
CA LYS A 237 -5.03 -52.64 -3.48
C LYS A 237 -6.01 -51.48 -3.25
N SER A 238 -7.06 -51.39 -4.07
CA SER A 238 -8.09 -50.35 -3.97
C SER A 238 -8.81 -50.39 -2.62
N LYS A 239 -9.24 -51.58 -2.18
CA LYS A 239 -9.87 -51.80 -0.87
C LYS A 239 -8.92 -51.44 0.28
N LEU A 240 -7.65 -51.85 0.21
CA LEU A 240 -6.65 -51.48 1.22
C LEU A 240 -6.50 -49.96 1.34
N ILE A 241 -6.37 -49.25 0.22
CA ILE A 241 -6.25 -47.78 0.25
C ILE A 241 -7.51 -47.13 0.82
N ASP A 242 -8.71 -47.62 0.45
CA ASP A 242 -9.95 -47.08 1.00
C ASP A 242 -10.09 -47.30 2.50
N THR A 243 -9.74 -48.48 3.01
CA THR A 243 -9.74 -48.77 4.45
C THR A 243 -8.77 -47.84 5.18
N LEU A 244 -7.54 -47.70 4.70
CA LEU A 244 -6.52 -46.84 5.31
C LEU A 244 -6.89 -45.35 5.25
N LYS A 245 -7.50 -44.90 4.14
CA LYS A 245 -8.08 -43.55 4.02
C LYS A 245 -9.16 -43.32 5.07
N SER A 246 -10.12 -44.25 5.22
CA SER A 246 -11.18 -44.15 6.22
C SER A 246 -10.62 -44.11 7.64
N LEU A 247 -9.57 -44.88 7.92
CA LEU A 247 -8.87 -44.84 9.21
C LEU A 247 -8.23 -43.48 9.50
N ILE A 248 -7.60 -42.84 8.50
CA ILE A 248 -7.10 -41.46 8.65
C ILE A 248 -8.27 -40.49 8.92
N VAL A 249 -9.38 -40.60 8.19
CA VAL A 249 -10.56 -39.75 8.40
C VAL A 249 -11.10 -39.90 9.82
N TYR A 250 -11.18 -41.13 10.33
CA TYR A 250 -11.55 -41.42 11.72
C TYR A 250 -10.62 -40.71 12.71
N CYS A 251 -9.31 -40.88 12.54
CA CYS A 251 -8.29 -40.28 13.39
C CYS A 251 -8.43 -38.76 13.46
N ILE A 252 -8.59 -38.09 12.31
CA ILE A 252 -8.75 -36.64 12.24
C ILE A 252 -10.04 -36.19 12.96
N LYS A 253 -11.17 -36.85 12.66
CA LYS A 253 -12.48 -36.42 13.19
C LYS A 253 -12.63 -36.68 14.68
N HIS A 254 -12.00 -37.72 15.23
CA HIS A 254 -12.34 -38.25 16.55
C HIS A 254 -11.16 -38.40 17.52
N ALA A 255 -9.92 -38.39 17.04
CA ALA A 255 -8.74 -38.65 17.86
C ALA A 255 -7.51 -37.77 17.54
N HIS A 256 -7.68 -36.62 16.86
CA HIS A 256 -6.55 -35.83 16.35
C HIS A 256 -5.54 -35.34 17.40
N ASN A 257 -5.94 -35.23 18.68
CA ASN A 257 -5.06 -34.81 19.78
C ASN A 257 -4.36 -35.97 20.50
N ARG A 258 -4.51 -37.22 20.03
CA ARG A 258 -3.94 -38.42 20.67
C ARG A 258 -2.66 -38.83 19.95
N ALA A 259 -1.62 -39.18 20.71
CA ALA A 259 -0.34 -39.62 20.16
C ALA A 259 -0.48 -40.92 19.34
N GLU A 260 -1.38 -41.81 19.75
CA GLU A 260 -1.66 -43.06 19.05
C GLU A 260 -2.27 -42.80 17.65
N ALA A 261 -3.03 -41.72 17.48
CA ALA A 261 -3.61 -41.36 16.18
C ALA A 261 -2.56 -40.84 15.20
N GLU A 262 -1.58 -40.08 15.68
CA GLU A 262 -0.44 -39.66 14.86
C GLU A 262 0.42 -40.87 14.45
N GLN A 263 0.65 -41.82 15.36
CA GLN A 263 1.36 -43.07 15.05
C GLN A 263 0.59 -43.91 14.01
N VAL A 264 -0.74 -44.03 14.13
CA VAL A 264 -1.56 -44.68 13.10
C VAL A 264 -1.35 -44.01 11.74
N ALA A 265 -1.44 -42.68 11.66
CA ALA A 265 -1.22 -41.96 10.40
C ALA A 265 0.18 -42.19 9.83
N GLU A 266 1.22 -42.16 10.66
CA GLU A 266 2.59 -42.46 10.24
C GLU A 266 2.70 -43.87 9.62
N LYS A 267 2.13 -44.89 10.26
CA LYS A 267 2.11 -46.26 9.73
C LYS A 267 1.30 -46.37 8.45
N VAL A 268 0.15 -45.70 8.35
CA VAL A 268 -0.64 -45.65 7.12
C VAL A 268 0.17 -45.05 5.96
N PHE A 269 0.82 -43.91 6.15
CA PHE A 269 1.64 -43.29 5.11
C PHE A 269 2.87 -44.14 4.76
N ALA A 270 3.44 -44.88 5.71
CA ALA A 270 4.51 -45.83 5.44
C ALA A 270 4.04 -47.04 4.60
N ILE A 271 2.81 -47.51 4.82
CA ILE A 271 2.17 -48.54 3.96
C ILE A 271 1.91 -47.98 2.57
N PHE A 272 1.35 -46.78 2.45
CA PHE A 272 1.20 -46.11 1.15
C PHE A 272 2.53 -45.99 0.40
N GLY A 273 3.61 -45.64 1.08
CA GLY A 273 4.96 -45.61 0.50
C GLY A 273 5.42 -47.00 0.01
N THR A 274 5.11 -48.06 0.77
CA THR A 274 5.44 -49.44 0.39
C THR A 274 4.65 -49.89 -0.85
N ILE A 275 3.36 -49.54 -0.94
CA ILE A 275 2.53 -49.85 -2.12
C ILE A 275 3.01 -49.10 -3.38
N CYS A 276 3.63 -47.92 -3.20
CA CYS A 276 4.24 -47.15 -4.26
C CYS A 276 5.68 -47.58 -4.61
N LEU A 277 6.13 -48.75 -4.17
CA LEU A 277 7.39 -49.33 -4.64
C LEU A 277 7.19 -50.05 -5.99
N PRO A 278 8.20 -50.05 -6.90
CA PRO A 278 8.07 -50.61 -8.25
C PRO A 278 7.61 -52.07 -8.29
N GLU A 279 7.97 -52.87 -7.27
CA GLU A 279 7.66 -54.29 -7.20
C GLU A 279 6.16 -54.58 -7.06
N HIS A 280 5.39 -53.60 -6.58
CA HIS A 280 3.95 -53.74 -6.42
C HIS A 280 3.17 -53.42 -7.69
N ASP A 281 3.76 -52.76 -8.69
CA ASP A 281 3.05 -52.28 -9.88
C ASP A 281 3.39 -53.04 -11.17
N ASP A 282 2.54 -52.88 -12.17
CA ASP A 282 2.79 -53.45 -13.49
C ASP A 282 3.91 -52.68 -14.20
N HIS A 283 4.70 -53.40 -15.01
CA HIS A 283 5.90 -52.87 -15.69
C HIS A 283 6.99 -52.23 -14.78
N ASN A 284 6.90 -52.40 -13.46
CA ASN A 284 7.75 -51.73 -12.47
C ASN A 284 7.66 -50.18 -12.54
N GLU A 285 6.50 -49.64 -12.92
CA GLU A 285 6.21 -48.20 -12.92
C GLU A 285 5.21 -47.89 -11.81
N CYS A 286 5.60 -47.09 -10.81
CA CYS A 286 4.75 -46.84 -9.64
C CYS A 286 3.54 -45.93 -9.94
N SER A 287 3.49 -45.37 -11.15
CA SER A 287 2.52 -44.34 -11.57
C SER A 287 1.06 -44.75 -11.29
N THR A 288 0.70 -46.02 -11.50
CA THR A 288 -0.68 -46.49 -11.30
C THR A 288 -1.07 -46.45 -9.82
N SER A 289 -0.20 -46.96 -8.95
CA SER A 289 -0.42 -47.00 -7.50
C SER A 289 -0.40 -45.59 -6.89
N ILE A 290 0.53 -44.73 -7.33
CA ILE A 290 0.59 -43.31 -6.91
C ILE A 290 -0.69 -42.58 -7.31
N ASN A 291 -1.13 -42.72 -8.56
CA ASN A 291 -2.36 -42.10 -9.06
C ASN A 291 -3.61 -42.60 -8.33
N MET A 292 -3.67 -43.90 -8.02
CA MET A 292 -4.79 -44.47 -7.25
C MET A 292 -4.88 -43.88 -5.84
N ILE A 293 -3.74 -43.75 -5.14
CA ILE A 293 -3.70 -43.11 -3.81
C ILE A 293 -4.10 -41.65 -3.92
N LEU A 294 -3.57 -40.90 -4.89
CA LEU A 294 -3.88 -39.48 -5.06
C LEU A 294 -5.39 -39.25 -5.28
N ASN A 295 -6.01 -40.04 -6.16
CA ASN A 295 -7.43 -39.92 -6.45
C ASN A 295 -8.31 -40.30 -5.25
N LYS A 296 -7.98 -41.39 -4.54
CA LYS A 296 -8.75 -41.81 -3.34
C LYS A 296 -8.58 -40.85 -2.16
N THR A 297 -7.43 -40.18 -2.07
CA THR A 297 -7.12 -39.21 -1.01
C THR A 297 -7.50 -37.76 -1.38
N ALA A 298 -8.14 -37.54 -2.53
CA ALA A 298 -8.54 -36.20 -3.00
C ALA A 298 -9.45 -35.43 -2.01
N VAL A 299 -10.20 -36.13 -1.15
CA VAL A 299 -11.06 -35.52 -0.12
C VAL A 299 -10.27 -34.67 0.90
N PHE A 300 -8.98 -34.96 1.11
CA PHE A 300 -8.13 -34.22 2.05
C PHE A 300 -7.68 -32.85 1.53
N TYR A 301 -8.03 -32.48 0.29
CA TYR A 301 -7.77 -31.15 -0.28
C TYR A 301 -9.01 -30.23 -0.20
N THR A 302 -9.94 -30.53 0.71
CA THR A 302 -11.16 -29.72 0.94
C THR A 302 -11.04 -28.88 2.21
N SER A 303 -11.92 -27.89 2.38
CA SER A 303 -11.98 -26.99 3.53
C SER A 303 -12.05 -27.73 4.87
N ASP A 304 -12.68 -28.90 4.88
CA ASP A 304 -12.89 -29.73 6.07
C ASP A 304 -11.58 -30.24 6.68
N TYR A 305 -10.47 -30.22 5.91
CA TYR A 305 -9.16 -30.74 6.30
C TYR A 305 -8.03 -29.71 6.26
N LYS A 306 -8.34 -28.41 6.17
CA LYS A 306 -7.32 -27.35 6.00
C LYS A 306 -6.32 -27.22 7.17
N ASN A 307 -6.79 -27.41 8.41
CA ASN A 307 -6.01 -27.16 9.63
C ASN A 307 -5.68 -28.45 10.41
N ILE A 308 -5.38 -29.53 9.69
CA ILE A 308 -5.01 -30.81 10.32
C ILE A 308 -3.55 -30.80 10.78
N PRO A 309 -3.20 -31.55 11.85
CA PRO A 309 -1.80 -31.72 12.26
C PRO A 309 -0.93 -32.27 11.13
N ALA A 310 0.35 -31.88 11.11
CA ALA A 310 1.28 -32.24 10.03
C ALA A 310 1.43 -33.76 9.82
N ALA A 311 1.23 -34.55 10.88
CA ALA A 311 1.23 -36.01 10.85
C ALA A 311 0.18 -36.60 9.90
N PHE A 312 -0.96 -35.90 9.69
CA PHE A 312 -2.05 -36.34 8.81
C PHE A 312 -1.98 -35.74 7.40
N SER A 313 -0.92 -34.98 7.09
CA SER A 313 -0.83 -34.25 5.82
C SER A 313 -0.51 -35.18 4.65
N VAL A 314 -1.52 -35.45 3.82
CA VAL A 314 -1.36 -36.17 2.55
C VAL A 314 -0.39 -35.45 1.60
N GLN A 315 -0.32 -34.11 1.67
CA GLN A 315 0.65 -33.34 0.89
C GLN A 315 2.10 -33.71 1.24
N ASN A 316 2.40 -33.80 2.53
CA ASN A 316 3.75 -34.18 2.97
C ASN A 316 4.12 -35.59 2.51
N PHE A 317 3.15 -36.51 2.41
CA PHE A 317 3.38 -37.84 1.85
C PHE A 317 3.84 -37.79 0.38
N PHE A 318 3.12 -37.09 -0.50
CA PHE A 318 3.53 -36.97 -1.91
C PHE A 318 4.85 -36.23 -2.11
N LEU A 319 5.16 -35.25 -1.25
CA LEU A 319 6.45 -34.56 -1.26
C LEU A 319 7.63 -35.47 -0.86
N ARG A 320 7.44 -36.39 0.08
CA ARG A 320 8.44 -37.43 0.41
C ARG A 320 8.55 -38.45 -0.72
N LEU A 321 7.43 -38.79 -1.35
CA LEU A 321 7.42 -39.75 -2.46
C LEU A 321 8.17 -39.21 -3.68
N LEU A 322 8.13 -37.89 -3.91
CA LEU A 322 8.91 -37.20 -4.93
C LEU A 322 10.43 -37.40 -4.72
N GLU A 323 10.90 -37.46 -3.47
CA GLU A 323 12.32 -37.72 -3.16
C GLU A 323 12.72 -39.17 -3.42
N GLN A 324 11.77 -40.11 -3.28
CA GLN A 324 12.02 -41.55 -3.45
C GLN A 324 11.91 -41.98 -4.91
N ASN A 325 10.86 -41.53 -5.62
CA ASN A 325 10.53 -41.94 -6.98
C ASN A 325 10.21 -40.69 -7.84
N PRO A 326 11.22 -39.87 -8.20
CA PRO A 326 10.99 -38.56 -8.82
C PRO A 326 10.28 -38.66 -10.17
N LYS A 327 10.70 -39.57 -11.06
CA LYS A 327 10.16 -39.70 -12.43
C LYS A 327 8.64 -39.94 -12.44
N ASP A 328 8.19 -41.00 -11.76
CA ASP A 328 6.78 -41.39 -11.74
C ASP A 328 5.92 -40.41 -10.93
N THR A 329 6.45 -39.93 -9.81
CA THR A 329 5.75 -38.94 -8.97
C THR A 329 5.56 -37.62 -9.70
N CYS A 330 6.58 -37.11 -10.41
CA CYS A 330 6.46 -35.94 -11.28
C CYS A 330 5.39 -36.14 -12.36
N GLY A 331 5.32 -37.32 -12.98
CA GLY A 331 4.30 -37.64 -13.98
C GLY A 331 2.88 -37.55 -13.42
N VAL A 332 2.63 -38.16 -12.26
CA VAL A 332 1.31 -38.15 -11.60
C VAL A 332 0.94 -36.75 -11.09
N LEU A 333 1.86 -36.07 -10.40
CA LEU A 333 1.62 -34.71 -9.90
C LEU A 333 1.41 -33.70 -11.03
N SER A 334 2.10 -33.86 -12.17
CA SER A 334 1.84 -33.08 -13.39
C SER A 334 0.41 -33.26 -13.88
N ASN A 335 -0.06 -34.51 -13.97
CA ASN A 335 -1.42 -34.80 -14.42
C ASN A 335 -2.48 -34.26 -13.45
N PHE A 336 -2.20 -34.31 -12.15
CA PHE A 336 -3.04 -33.67 -11.13
C PHE A 336 -3.13 -32.16 -11.34
N MET A 337 -2.01 -31.45 -11.48
CA MET A 337 -2.01 -30.01 -11.73
C MET A 337 -2.76 -29.64 -13.01
N LYS A 338 -2.56 -30.41 -14.10
CA LYS A 338 -3.31 -30.24 -15.37
C LYS A 338 -4.82 -30.36 -15.15
N ALA A 339 -5.26 -31.34 -14.36
CA ALA A 339 -6.67 -31.53 -14.02
C ALA A 339 -7.22 -30.37 -13.18
N VAL A 340 -6.47 -29.89 -12.18
CA VAL A 340 -6.84 -28.74 -11.34
C VAL A 340 -7.08 -27.48 -12.19
N ILE A 341 -6.27 -27.25 -13.23
CA ILE A 341 -6.38 -26.06 -14.09
C ILE A 341 -7.53 -26.18 -15.10
N THR A 342 -7.68 -27.32 -15.76
CA THR A 342 -8.62 -27.48 -16.89
C THR A 342 -10.03 -27.84 -16.47
N ASN A 343 -10.20 -28.71 -15.47
CA ASN A 343 -11.50 -29.17 -15.02
C ASN A 343 -11.41 -29.62 -13.55
N PRO A 344 -11.51 -28.68 -12.59
CA PRO A 344 -11.44 -29.04 -11.18
C PRO A 344 -12.53 -30.08 -10.85
N PRO A 345 -12.18 -31.20 -10.18
CA PRO A 345 -13.13 -32.29 -9.95
C PRO A 345 -14.42 -31.80 -9.28
N LYS A 346 -15.58 -32.33 -9.69
CA LYS A 346 -16.91 -31.97 -9.13
C LYS A 346 -17.01 -32.10 -7.60
N VAL A 347 -16.10 -32.88 -6.99
CA VAL A 347 -15.96 -33.04 -5.54
C VAL A 347 -15.63 -31.71 -4.84
N PHE A 348 -15.01 -30.76 -5.54
CA PHE A 348 -14.62 -29.44 -5.03
C PHE A 348 -15.63 -28.34 -5.41
N ALA A 349 -16.94 -28.64 -5.27
CA ALA A 349 -18.01 -27.74 -5.69
C ALA A 349 -18.10 -26.45 -4.84
N ARG A 350 -17.50 -26.39 -3.65
CA ARG A 350 -17.47 -25.18 -2.82
C ARG A 350 -16.36 -24.24 -3.30
N ALA A 351 -16.63 -22.94 -3.27
CA ALA A 351 -15.67 -21.92 -3.73
C ALA A 351 -14.33 -21.97 -2.97
N ASP A 352 -14.33 -22.29 -1.68
CA ASP A 352 -13.13 -22.35 -0.84
C ASP A 352 -12.25 -23.58 -1.13
N ASP A 353 -12.84 -24.67 -1.63
CA ASP A 353 -12.14 -25.93 -1.88
C ASP A 353 -11.15 -25.79 -3.04
N TYR A 354 -11.53 -25.07 -4.10
CA TYR A 354 -10.65 -24.83 -5.23
C TYR A 354 -9.37 -24.09 -4.81
N ALA A 355 -9.48 -23.12 -3.91
CA ALA A 355 -8.32 -22.37 -3.45
C ALA A 355 -7.32 -23.26 -2.68
N ILE A 356 -7.80 -24.22 -1.88
CA ILE A 356 -6.97 -25.18 -1.13
C ILE A 356 -6.32 -26.17 -2.09
N LEU A 357 -7.08 -26.67 -3.06
CA LEU A 357 -6.59 -27.57 -4.10
C LEU A 357 -5.48 -26.91 -4.92
N LEU A 358 -5.66 -25.64 -5.29
CA LEU A 358 -4.67 -24.87 -6.01
C LEU A 358 -3.42 -24.58 -5.16
N ASP A 359 -3.55 -24.31 -3.87
CA ASP A 359 -2.38 -24.19 -2.96
C ASP A 359 -1.56 -25.47 -2.92
N ALA A 360 -2.22 -26.64 -2.88
CA ALA A 360 -1.53 -27.92 -2.94
C ALA A 360 -0.82 -28.13 -4.28
N ALA A 361 -1.49 -27.81 -5.39
CA ALA A 361 -0.90 -27.86 -6.73
C ALA A 361 0.36 -26.97 -6.84
N VAL A 362 0.29 -25.74 -6.34
CA VAL A 362 1.43 -24.81 -6.28
C VAL A 362 2.57 -25.38 -5.44
N ARG A 363 2.27 -25.99 -4.28
CA ARG A 363 3.28 -26.61 -3.42
C ARG A 363 3.99 -27.78 -4.10
N TYR A 364 3.26 -28.59 -4.86
CA TYR A 364 3.85 -29.67 -5.66
C TYR A 364 4.71 -29.13 -6.80
N GLU A 365 4.23 -28.12 -7.52
CA GLU A 365 4.99 -27.46 -8.58
C GLU A 365 6.34 -26.93 -8.05
N LEU A 366 6.34 -26.25 -6.91
CA LEU A 366 7.55 -25.67 -6.31
C LEU A 366 8.57 -26.77 -5.94
N ALA A 367 8.09 -27.88 -5.38
CA ALA A 367 8.96 -29.00 -5.03
C ALA A 367 9.51 -29.70 -6.28
N MET A 368 8.67 -29.87 -7.32
CA MET A 368 9.11 -30.46 -8.59
C MET A 368 10.11 -29.56 -9.33
N TYR A 369 9.90 -28.25 -9.32
CA TYR A 369 10.81 -27.32 -9.97
C TYR A 369 12.16 -27.26 -9.24
N SER A 370 12.15 -27.12 -7.92
CA SER A 370 13.39 -27.05 -7.13
C SER A 370 14.22 -28.34 -7.18
N LYS A 371 13.58 -29.51 -7.06
CA LYS A 371 14.27 -30.81 -6.95
C LYS A 371 14.45 -31.56 -8.25
N CYS A 372 13.59 -31.32 -9.24
CA CYS A 372 13.57 -32.10 -10.47
C CYS A 372 13.67 -31.24 -11.74
N ASN A 373 13.73 -29.91 -11.62
CA ASN A 373 13.71 -28.96 -12.73
C ASN A 373 12.55 -29.20 -13.73
N ILE A 374 11.38 -29.64 -13.22
CA ILE A 374 10.17 -29.82 -14.01
C ILE A 374 9.15 -28.78 -13.56
N SER A 375 8.68 -27.95 -14.49
CA SER A 375 7.66 -26.93 -14.23
C SER A 375 6.40 -27.17 -15.06
N ILE A 376 5.27 -26.78 -14.50
CA ILE A 376 3.96 -26.80 -15.20
C ILE A 376 3.85 -25.69 -16.25
N VAL A 377 4.76 -24.69 -16.25
CA VAL A 377 4.66 -23.49 -17.10
C VAL A 377 4.60 -23.83 -18.59
N ASP A 378 5.32 -24.86 -19.05
CA ASP A 378 5.25 -25.33 -20.44
C ASP A 378 3.85 -25.81 -20.83
N TYR A 379 3.15 -26.46 -19.89
CA TYR A 379 1.75 -26.84 -20.12
C TYR A 379 0.83 -25.63 -20.11
N LEU A 380 1.04 -24.66 -19.20
CA LEU A 380 0.25 -23.41 -19.18
C LEU A 380 0.32 -22.67 -20.51
N LYS A 381 1.48 -22.71 -21.17
CA LYS A 381 1.69 -22.17 -22.52
C LYS A 381 0.85 -22.89 -23.58
N GLN A 382 0.77 -24.22 -23.54
CA GLN A 382 -0.03 -24.99 -24.49
C GLN A 382 -1.53 -24.68 -24.39
N ILE A 383 -2.02 -24.34 -23.20
CA ILE A 383 -3.44 -24.03 -22.94
C ILE A 383 -3.73 -22.54 -22.81
N GLU A 384 -2.79 -21.65 -23.15
CA GLU A 384 -2.99 -20.21 -22.95
C GLU A 384 -4.20 -19.69 -23.74
N THR A 385 -4.46 -20.24 -24.93
CA THR A 385 -5.56 -19.86 -25.83
C THR A 385 -6.82 -20.73 -25.65
N HIS A 386 -6.92 -21.48 -24.55
CA HIS A 386 -8.05 -22.38 -24.29
C HIS A 386 -9.40 -21.66 -24.44
N ALA A 387 -10.40 -22.31 -25.05
CA ALA A 387 -11.67 -21.69 -25.40
C ALA A 387 -12.44 -21.17 -24.17
N ASP A 388 -12.43 -21.94 -23.09
CA ASP A 388 -13.10 -21.56 -21.84
C ASP A 388 -12.33 -20.48 -21.06
N ALA A 389 -13.04 -19.42 -20.67
CA ALA A 389 -12.48 -18.31 -19.91
C ALA A 389 -12.11 -18.72 -18.47
N SER A 390 -12.81 -19.70 -17.88
CA SER A 390 -12.48 -20.17 -16.52
C SER A 390 -11.11 -20.84 -16.50
N THR A 391 -10.78 -21.67 -17.48
CA THR A 391 -9.43 -22.25 -17.62
C THR A 391 -8.36 -21.16 -17.71
N ARG A 392 -8.57 -20.11 -18.51
CA ARG A 392 -7.61 -19.00 -18.63
C ARG A 392 -7.45 -18.19 -17.34
N ILE A 393 -8.51 -18.06 -16.54
CA ILE A 393 -8.47 -17.47 -15.20
C ILE A 393 -7.68 -18.37 -14.24
N ASN A 394 -7.86 -19.69 -14.30
CA ASN A 394 -7.13 -20.66 -13.48
C ASN A 394 -5.62 -20.61 -13.76
N ILE A 395 -5.21 -20.43 -15.01
CA ILE A 395 -3.79 -20.19 -15.38
C ILE A 395 -3.24 -18.97 -14.64
N LEU A 396 -3.98 -17.85 -14.64
CA LEU A 396 -3.57 -16.62 -13.95
C LEU A 396 -3.53 -16.79 -12.42
N ASP A 397 -4.44 -17.57 -11.85
CA ASP A 397 -4.44 -17.91 -10.43
C ASP A 397 -3.21 -18.75 -10.03
N MET A 398 -2.82 -19.71 -10.88
CA MET A 398 -1.59 -20.50 -10.70
C MET A 398 -0.35 -19.59 -10.78
N ILE A 399 -0.23 -18.79 -11.85
CA ILE A 399 0.89 -17.85 -12.04
C ILE A 399 1.00 -16.91 -10.83
N GLY A 400 -0.12 -16.30 -10.41
CA GLY A 400 -0.11 -15.34 -9.30
C GLY A 400 0.24 -15.95 -7.94
N ARG A 401 0.17 -17.27 -7.74
CA ARG A 401 0.64 -17.94 -6.52
C ARG A 401 2.12 -18.35 -6.64
N LEU A 402 2.52 -18.85 -7.80
CA LEU A 402 3.93 -19.17 -8.09
C LEU A 402 4.83 -17.94 -8.00
N SER A 403 4.36 -16.79 -8.48
CA SER A 403 5.14 -15.56 -8.52
C SER A 403 5.51 -14.97 -7.15
N VAL A 404 4.89 -15.41 -6.05
CA VAL A 404 5.14 -14.85 -4.70
C VAL A 404 6.12 -15.70 -3.89
N VAL A 405 6.34 -16.95 -4.29
CA VAL A 405 7.22 -17.86 -3.56
C VAL A 405 8.58 -17.89 -4.23
N ASP A 406 9.63 -17.57 -3.46
CA ASP A 406 11.01 -17.75 -3.90
C ASP A 406 11.29 -19.23 -4.11
N CYS A 407 11.73 -19.59 -5.32
CA CYS A 407 12.08 -20.95 -5.67
C CYS A 407 13.24 -20.96 -6.64
N THR A 408 14.34 -21.59 -6.25
CA THR A 408 15.51 -21.80 -7.10
C THR A 408 15.67 -23.28 -7.35
N VAL A 409 16.20 -23.63 -8.52
CA VAL A 409 16.60 -25.01 -8.81
C VAL A 409 17.84 -25.32 -7.99
N ASP A 410 17.90 -26.51 -7.39
CA ASP A 410 19.10 -26.97 -6.68
C ASP A 410 20.19 -27.34 -7.69
N TRP A 411 21.12 -26.40 -7.90
CA TRP A 411 22.14 -26.46 -8.94
C TRP A 411 23.15 -27.60 -8.75
N GLU A 412 23.31 -28.13 -7.53
CA GLU A 412 24.26 -29.22 -7.27
C GLU A 412 23.84 -30.53 -7.94
N LEU A 413 22.54 -30.75 -8.16
CA LEU A 413 22.00 -32.00 -8.69
C LEU A 413 22.09 -32.13 -10.22
N PHE A 414 22.28 -31.04 -10.97
CA PHE A 414 22.04 -31.03 -12.42
C PHE A 414 23.03 -30.18 -13.25
N GLN A 415 24.30 -30.13 -12.82
CA GLN A 415 25.35 -29.22 -13.31
C GLN A 415 25.61 -29.18 -14.84
N SER A 416 25.00 -30.05 -15.67
CA SER A 416 25.28 -30.14 -17.11
C SER A 416 24.08 -30.03 -18.07
N GLU A 417 22.83 -29.94 -17.61
CA GLU A 417 21.64 -30.05 -18.51
C GLU A 417 20.52 -29.01 -18.29
N ILE A 418 20.71 -28.04 -17.40
CA ILE A 418 19.64 -27.08 -17.03
C ILE A 418 19.75 -25.78 -17.80
N SER A 419 18.62 -25.36 -18.39
CA SER A 419 18.45 -24.00 -18.92
C SER A 419 18.67 -22.97 -17.82
N ASN A 420 19.58 -22.02 -18.05
CA ASN A 420 19.81 -20.90 -17.12
C ASN A 420 18.67 -19.86 -17.14
N VAL A 421 17.71 -20.01 -18.06
CA VAL A 421 16.55 -19.11 -18.21
C VAL A 421 15.51 -19.43 -17.13
N PRO A 422 15.20 -18.53 -16.18
CA PRO A 422 14.19 -18.76 -15.16
C PRO A 422 12.78 -18.87 -15.76
N ARG A 423 11.96 -19.77 -15.20
CA ARG A 423 10.55 -19.97 -15.62
C ARG A 423 9.70 -18.69 -15.54
N GLU A 424 10.08 -17.75 -14.67
CA GLU A 424 9.43 -16.45 -14.48
C GLU A 424 9.35 -15.63 -15.78
N ILE A 425 10.29 -15.82 -16.71
CA ILE A 425 10.27 -15.17 -18.04
C ILE A 425 9.06 -15.61 -18.86
N GLU A 426 8.81 -16.91 -18.94
CA GLU A 426 7.63 -17.43 -19.64
C GLU A 426 6.33 -17.06 -18.90
N MET A 427 6.35 -17.01 -17.56
CA MET A 427 5.20 -16.51 -16.78
C MET A 427 4.84 -15.07 -17.12
N ILE A 428 5.83 -14.18 -17.31
CA ILE A 428 5.61 -12.79 -17.74
C ILE A 428 5.02 -12.75 -19.16
N LYS A 429 5.53 -13.56 -20.09
CA LYS A 429 4.97 -13.65 -21.47
C LYS A 429 3.51 -14.06 -21.45
N LEU A 430 3.19 -15.13 -20.71
CA LEU A 430 1.81 -15.60 -20.55
C LEU A 430 0.92 -14.52 -19.94
N LEU A 431 1.39 -13.85 -18.88
CA LEU A 431 0.65 -12.78 -18.23
C LEU A 431 0.38 -11.61 -19.19
N TYR A 432 1.39 -11.18 -19.95
CA TYR A 432 1.26 -10.08 -20.89
C TYR A 432 0.19 -10.35 -21.96
N ASN A 433 0.19 -11.55 -22.55
CA ASN A 433 -0.83 -11.98 -23.50
C ASN A 433 -2.26 -11.86 -22.91
N LYS A 434 -2.41 -12.03 -21.58
CA LYS A 434 -3.69 -11.90 -20.87
C LYS A 434 -4.07 -10.46 -20.52
N LEU A 435 -3.11 -9.55 -20.37
CA LEU A 435 -3.39 -8.13 -20.16
C LEU A 435 -4.02 -7.47 -21.40
N ILE A 436 -3.67 -7.95 -22.58
CA ILE A 436 -4.22 -7.46 -23.87
C ILE A 436 -5.42 -8.27 -24.37
N GLU A 437 -5.93 -9.23 -23.57
CA GLU A 437 -7.04 -10.08 -23.98
C GLU A 437 -8.37 -9.31 -24.09
N LYS A 438 -9.22 -9.72 -25.04
CA LYS A 438 -10.55 -9.10 -25.27
C LYS A 438 -11.54 -9.39 -24.13
N ALA A 439 -11.41 -10.54 -23.47
CA ALA A 439 -12.32 -10.93 -22.39
C ALA A 439 -12.03 -10.13 -21.12
N ASN A 440 -12.95 -9.23 -20.74
CA ASN A 440 -12.77 -8.34 -19.59
C ASN A 440 -12.56 -9.07 -18.25
N THR A 441 -13.16 -10.24 -18.05
CA THR A 441 -12.98 -11.07 -16.84
C THR A 441 -11.56 -11.60 -16.72
N VAL A 442 -11.00 -12.10 -17.82
CA VAL A 442 -9.61 -12.58 -17.90
C VAL A 442 -8.64 -11.39 -17.76
N LYS A 443 -8.90 -10.29 -18.47
CA LYS A 443 -8.09 -9.07 -18.39
C LYS A 443 -8.04 -8.49 -16.97
N LEU A 444 -9.17 -8.43 -16.28
CA LEU A 444 -9.21 -8.00 -14.88
C LEU A 444 -8.36 -8.91 -13.99
N LYS A 445 -8.46 -10.23 -14.17
CA LYS A 445 -7.67 -11.20 -13.42
C LYS A 445 -6.17 -11.06 -13.72
N ALA A 446 -5.80 -10.77 -14.96
CA ALA A 446 -4.42 -10.54 -15.37
C ALA A 446 -3.85 -9.30 -14.68
N PHE A 447 -4.58 -8.18 -14.63
CA PHE A 447 -4.15 -7.01 -13.88
C PHE A 447 -4.03 -7.27 -12.37
N GLN A 448 -4.91 -8.09 -11.78
CA GLN A 448 -4.80 -8.49 -10.38
C GLN A 448 -3.55 -9.35 -10.12
N CYS A 449 -3.24 -10.26 -11.05
CA CYS A 449 -2.01 -11.05 -11.02
C CYS A 449 -0.77 -10.15 -11.13
N LEU A 450 -0.76 -9.20 -12.08
CA LEU A 450 0.33 -8.25 -12.25
C LEU A 450 0.53 -7.38 -11.00
N LEU A 451 -0.55 -6.86 -10.41
CA LEU A 451 -0.47 -6.09 -9.17
C LEU A 451 0.17 -6.90 -8.04
N LYS A 452 -0.23 -8.18 -7.91
CA LYS A 452 0.32 -9.09 -6.91
C LYS A 452 1.82 -9.33 -7.13
N ILE A 453 2.26 -9.46 -8.38
CA ILE A 453 3.68 -9.60 -8.76
C ILE A 453 4.46 -8.33 -8.41
N LEU A 454 3.94 -7.14 -8.75
CA LEU A 454 4.63 -5.88 -8.48
C LEU A 454 4.77 -5.61 -6.97
N GLN A 455 3.77 -5.97 -6.16
CA GLN A 455 3.80 -5.75 -4.71
C GLN A 455 4.59 -6.83 -3.95
N ASN A 456 4.38 -8.10 -4.29
CA ASN A 456 4.82 -9.25 -3.49
C ASN A 456 5.58 -10.30 -4.31
N GLY A 457 6.10 -9.93 -5.48
CA GLY A 457 6.84 -10.83 -6.34
C GLY A 457 8.07 -11.44 -5.65
N ASN A 458 8.45 -12.63 -6.11
CA ASN A 458 9.68 -13.31 -5.73
C ASN A 458 10.91 -12.47 -6.16
N LYS A 459 12.08 -12.82 -5.62
CA LYS A 459 13.33 -12.07 -5.85
C LYS A 459 13.65 -11.89 -7.33
N THR A 460 13.48 -12.95 -8.12
CA THR A 460 13.72 -12.95 -9.56
C THR A 460 12.83 -11.93 -10.28
N LEU A 461 11.51 -11.95 -10.04
CA LEU A 461 10.58 -11.00 -10.64
C LEU A 461 10.87 -9.56 -10.19
N LYS A 462 11.13 -9.34 -8.90
CA LYS A 462 11.49 -8.01 -8.39
C LYS A 462 12.74 -7.46 -9.08
N GLN A 463 13.76 -8.29 -9.26
CA GLN A 463 14.96 -7.91 -9.98
C GLN A 463 14.66 -7.59 -11.46
N MET A 464 13.84 -8.39 -12.15
CA MET A 464 13.43 -8.10 -13.53
C MET A 464 12.74 -6.74 -13.68
N PHE A 465 11.78 -6.43 -12.80
CA PHE A 465 11.09 -5.13 -12.82
C PHE A 465 12.04 -3.99 -12.41
N HIS A 466 12.91 -4.22 -11.44
CA HIS A 466 13.92 -3.24 -11.06
C HIS A 466 14.85 -2.94 -12.25
N ASP A 467 15.48 -3.93 -12.86
CA ASP A 467 16.41 -3.74 -13.98
C ASP A 467 15.75 -3.08 -15.21
N ALA A 468 14.46 -3.31 -15.42
CA ALA A 468 13.71 -2.73 -16.53
C ALA A 468 13.31 -1.27 -16.34
N TYR A 469 13.02 -0.85 -15.11
CA TYR A 469 12.42 0.48 -14.84
C TYR A 469 13.29 1.40 -14.00
N TYR A 470 14.13 0.84 -13.13
CA TYR A 470 15.07 1.61 -12.33
C TYR A 470 16.15 2.18 -13.23
N THR A 471 16.43 3.47 -13.06
CA THR A 471 17.52 4.16 -13.76
C THR A 471 18.36 4.88 -12.74
N ALA A 472 19.66 4.57 -12.64
CA ALA A 472 20.60 5.27 -11.76
C ALA A 472 20.62 6.79 -12.00
N ASN A 473 20.38 7.19 -13.26
CA ASN A 473 20.25 8.60 -13.64
C ASN A 473 19.03 9.28 -13.02
N ALA A 474 17.98 8.57 -12.59
CA ALA A 474 16.84 9.20 -11.91
C ALA A 474 17.21 9.68 -10.50
N ASP A 475 18.14 9.00 -9.82
CA ASP A 475 18.67 9.43 -8.51
C ASP A 475 19.69 10.56 -8.68
N GLU A 476 20.48 10.55 -9.76
CA GLU A 476 21.31 11.70 -10.13
C GLU A 476 20.49 12.87 -10.65
N ASP A 477 19.41 12.65 -11.41
CA ASP A 477 18.47 13.69 -11.85
C ASP A 477 17.64 14.17 -10.67
N GLU A 478 17.30 13.34 -9.68
CA GLU A 478 16.68 13.79 -8.44
C GLU A 478 17.70 14.56 -7.60
N LYS A 479 18.94 14.12 -7.46
CA LYS A 479 20.01 14.92 -6.84
C LYS A 479 20.29 16.21 -7.59
N ASN A 480 20.32 16.20 -8.92
CA ASN A 480 20.55 17.36 -9.78
C ASN A 480 19.32 18.26 -9.82
N TYR A 481 18.11 17.74 -9.67
CA TYR A 481 16.86 18.49 -9.58
C TYR A 481 16.70 19.07 -8.18
N LEU A 482 17.09 18.35 -7.13
CA LEU A 482 17.20 18.86 -5.77
C LEU A 482 18.35 19.86 -5.62
N GLN A 483 19.44 19.73 -6.40
CA GLN A 483 20.56 20.67 -6.47
C GLN A 483 20.28 21.88 -7.41
N ARG A 484 19.50 21.71 -8.50
CA ARG A 484 19.06 22.79 -9.40
C ARG A 484 17.88 23.57 -8.81
N ASN A 485 16.99 22.89 -8.09
CA ASN A 485 15.95 23.52 -7.28
C ASN A 485 16.39 23.79 -5.83
N ASP A 486 17.67 23.60 -5.50
CA ASP A 486 18.25 24.10 -4.27
C ASP A 486 18.46 25.60 -4.47
N PHE A 487 17.44 26.36 -4.07
CA PHE A 487 17.44 27.81 -4.02
C PHE A 487 17.47 28.50 -5.39
N GLU A 488 18.37 28.20 -6.32
CA GLU A 488 18.69 29.08 -7.44
C GLU A 488 17.63 29.19 -8.55
N GLU A 489 16.95 28.10 -8.93
CA GLU A 489 15.88 28.16 -9.96
C GLU A 489 14.56 28.69 -9.38
N LEU A 490 14.29 28.42 -8.09
CA LEU A 490 13.20 29.03 -7.32
C LEU A 490 13.46 30.53 -7.06
N PHE A 491 14.72 30.91 -6.81
CA PHE A 491 15.17 32.30 -6.72
C PHE A 491 15.26 32.97 -8.08
N GLN A 492 15.57 32.26 -9.17
CA GLN A 492 15.54 32.81 -10.53
C GLN A 492 14.11 33.00 -11.02
N THR A 493 13.21 32.06 -10.71
CA THR A 493 11.78 32.23 -10.98
C THR A 493 11.23 33.36 -10.12
N ALA A 494 11.67 33.51 -8.86
CA ALA A 494 11.37 34.69 -8.04
C ALA A 494 12.11 35.97 -8.50
N GLU A 495 13.29 35.92 -9.13
CA GLU A 495 13.99 37.07 -9.72
C GLU A 495 13.27 37.53 -11.00
N LEU A 496 12.82 36.58 -11.82
CA LEU A 496 12.06 36.81 -13.06
C LEU A 496 10.61 37.23 -12.79
N GLU A 497 9.93 36.64 -11.80
CA GLU A 497 8.53 36.94 -11.47
C GLU A 497 8.39 38.06 -10.40
N LEU A 498 9.36 38.22 -9.48
CA LEU A 498 9.27 39.14 -8.32
C LEU A 498 10.43 40.17 -8.23
N GLY A 499 11.53 40.05 -8.98
CA GLY A 499 12.54 41.11 -9.15
C GLY A 499 13.56 41.33 -8.00
N ILE A 500 13.88 40.31 -7.20
CA ILE A 500 14.78 40.43 -6.04
C ILE A 500 16.22 40.00 -6.39
N SER A 501 17.13 40.93 -6.62
CA SER A 501 18.53 40.66 -7.01
C SER A 501 19.39 40.03 -5.89
N ARG A 502 20.20 39.03 -6.27
CA ARG A 502 21.24 38.34 -5.47
C ARG A 502 22.17 39.25 -4.63
N SER A 503 22.36 40.50 -5.02
CA SER A 503 23.24 41.46 -4.32
C SER A 503 22.71 42.04 -3.01
N VAL A 504 21.44 41.78 -2.65
CA VAL A 504 20.77 42.36 -1.47
C VAL A 504 20.87 41.49 -0.21
N LEU A 505 21.27 40.22 -0.35
CA LEU A 505 21.44 39.28 0.76
C LEU A 505 22.93 38.97 0.91
N ASN A 506 23.59 39.60 1.89
CA ASN A 506 24.96 39.26 2.29
C ASN A 506 25.01 37.82 2.85
N PHE A 507 25.18 36.83 1.97
CA PHE A 507 25.58 35.48 2.33
C PHE A 507 27.10 35.48 2.56
N ASN A 508 27.52 35.40 3.83
CA ASN A 508 28.89 35.02 4.14
C ASN A 508 29.08 33.56 3.73
N GLN A 509 29.96 33.32 2.76
CA GLN A 509 30.44 32.00 2.39
C GLN A 509 31.21 31.37 3.55
N GLN A 510 30.64 30.35 4.18
CA GLN A 510 31.40 29.28 4.80
C GLN A 510 30.74 27.94 4.52
N THR A 511 30.92 27.44 3.29
CA THR A 511 31.11 26.01 2.97
C THR A 511 31.31 25.85 1.47
N THR A 512 32.52 26.09 0.97
CA THR A 512 33.01 25.47 -0.28
C THR A 512 34.53 25.31 -0.17
N ALA A 513 34.96 24.19 0.40
CA ALA A 513 36.25 23.62 0.06
C ALA A 513 35.97 22.42 -0.86
N ALA A 514 36.69 22.39 -1.98
CA ALA A 514 36.70 21.37 -3.04
C ALA A 514 35.58 21.44 -4.10
N ALA A 515 35.82 22.25 -5.14
CA ALA A 515 35.76 21.81 -6.54
C ALA A 515 36.27 22.92 -7.49
N ASN A 516 37.58 23.15 -7.50
CA ASN A 516 38.22 23.79 -8.65
C ASN A 516 38.44 22.72 -9.73
N LYS A 517 37.77 22.83 -10.88
CA LYS A 517 38.30 22.44 -12.20
C LYS A 517 37.48 23.03 -13.35
N SER A 518 38.10 24.05 -13.97
CA SER A 518 38.14 24.48 -15.38
C SER A 518 36.88 24.53 -16.28
N PRO A 519 36.82 25.52 -17.20
CA PRO A 519 35.61 25.89 -17.93
C PRO A 519 35.37 25.04 -19.18
N ILE A 520 34.09 24.91 -19.52
CA ILE A 520 33.47 24.88 -20.84
C ILE A 520 34.45 24.52 -21.98
N ASP A 521 34.33 23.28 -22.46
CA ASP A 521 34.74 22.92 -23.82
C ASP A 521 33.64 22.03 -24.42
N ASP A 522 33.15 22.46 -25.58
CA ASP A 522 32.45 21.72 -26.62
C ASP A 522 31.56 20.53 -26.25
N ARG A 523 30.24 20.71 -26.47
CA ARG A 523 29.37 19.72 -27.15
C ARG A 523 28.03 20.31 -27.57
N VAL A 524 28.08 21.13 -28.62
CA VAL A 524 27.09 21.00 -29.69
C VAL A 524 27.39 19.67 -30.39
N ARG A 525 26.64 18.61 -30.05
CA ARG A 525 26.37 17.39 -30.85
C ARG A 525 25.89 16.26 -29.94
N ASN A 526 24.57 16.05 -29.89
CA ASN A 526 23.90 14.79 -30.23
C ASN A 526 22.42 14.90 -29.82
N GLU A 527 21.65 15.76 -30.52
CA GLU A 527 20.19 15.62 -30.61
C GLU A 527 19.78 14.56 -31.67
N GLU A 528 20.73 13.84 -32.25
CA GLU A 528 20.48 12.69 -33.11
C GLU A 528 20.89 11.41 -32.38
N ASN A 529 19.99 10.86 -31.55
CA ASN A 529 19.85 9.41 -31.25
C ASN A 529 18.75 9.14 -30.19
N ALA A 530 17.60 9.83 -30.27
CA ALA A 530 16.44 9.56 -29.40
C ALA A 530 15.57 8.37 -29.88
N THR A 531 16.13 7.42 -30.62
CA THR A 531 15.40 6.24 -31.15
C THR A 531 16.26 4.98 -31.22
N ALA A 532 17.16 4.75 -30.25
CA ALA A 532 17.73 3.43 -30.02
C ALA A 532 17.06 2.82 -28.76
N PRO A 533 16.45 1.61 -28.84
CA PRO A 533 15.89 0.96 -27.66
C PRO A 533 17.03 0.75 -26.65
N ARG A 534 16.83 1.28 -25.44
CA ARG A 534 17.74 1.11 -24.31
C ARG A 534 17.77 -0.37 -23.97
N LYS A 535 18.91 -1.04 -24.19
CA LYS A 535 19.09 -2.44 -23.78
C LYS A 535 19.03 -2.54 -22.25
N ILE A 536 18.13 -3.36 -21.72
CA ILE A 536 18.07 -3.72 -20.30
C ILE A 536 19.39 -4.45 -19.96
N SER A 537 20.24 -3.82 -19.15
CA SER A 537 21.45 -4.45 -18.62
C SER A 537 21.07 -5.23 -17.37
N SER A 538 20.94 -6.55 -17.49
CA SER A 538 20.61 -7.44 -16.38
C SER A 538 21.44 -8.72 -16.43
N GLU A 539 21.75 -9.27 -15.26
CA GLU A 539 22.45 -10.55 -15.09
C GLU A 539 21.52 -11.76 -15.30
N ILE A 540 20.20 -11.52 -15.43
CA ILE A 540 19.20 -12.57 -15.61
C ILE A 540 19.20 -13.07 -17.05
N ALA A 541 19.53 -14.34 -17.25
CA ALA A 541 19.54 -14.97 -18.56
C ALA A 541 18.13 -14.99 -19.21
N GLY A 542 18.00 -14.54 -20.46
CA GLY A 542 16.76 -14.59 -21.23
C GLY A 542 15.84 -13.37 -21.08
N ILE A 543 16.22 -12.38 -20.26
CA ILE A 543 15.44 -11.15 -20.05
C ILE A 543 15.25 -10.34 -21.33
N GLU A 544 16.19 -10.43 -22.28
CA GLU A 544 16.11 -9.83 -23.61
C GLU A 544 14.85 -10.28 -24.38
N THR A 545 14.31 -11.46 -24.07
CA THR A 545 13.10 -11.99 -24.71
C THR A 545 11.81 -11.34 -24.22
N ILE A 546 11.85 -10.60 -23.11
CA ILE A 546 10.70 -9.89 -22.53
C ILE A 546 10.91 -8.37 -22.47
N GLU A 547 12.02 -7.87 -23.02
CA GLU A 547 12.36 -6.46 -23.01
C GLU A 547 11.26 -5.60 -23.66
N GLU A 548 10.79 -5.97 -24.86
CA GLU A 548 9.69 -5.27 -25.53
C GLU A 548 8.39 -5.30 -24.72
N ILE A 549 8.13 -6.41 -24.02
CA ILE A 549 6.97 -6.58 -23.14
C ILE A 549 7.05 -5.61 -21.96
N LEU A 550 8.21 -5.52 -21.32
CA LEU A 550 8.41 -4.61 -20.18
C LEU A 550 8.34 -3.15 -20.65
N VAL A 551 8.97 -2.78 -21.76
CA VAL A 551 8.90 -1.41 -22.29
C VAL A 551 7.48 -0.98 -22.66
N SER A 552 6.66 -1.90 -23.19
CA SER A 552 5.28 -1.61 -23.61
C SER A 552 4.24 -1.65 -22.47
N LEU A 553 4.56 -2.28 -21.34
CA LEU A 553 3.62 -2.49 -20.23
C LEU A 553 2.98 -1.19 -19.68
N PRO A 554 3.69 -0.05 -19.52
CA PRO A 554 3.05 1.20 -19.11
C PRO A 554 1.95 1.68 -20.07
N ASN A 555 2.13 1.50 -21.37
CA ASN A 555 1.11 1.83 -22.38
C ASN A 555 -0.12 0.94 -22.22
N VAL A 556 0.07 -0.36 -21.97
CA VAL A 556 -1.03 -1.30 -21.68
C VAL A 556 -1.79 -0.90 -20.41
N MET A 557 -1.09 -0.39 -19.39
CA MET A 557 -1.72 0.12 -18.17
C MET A 557 -2.53 1.40 -18.45
N TYR A 558 -2.01 2.34 -19.23
CA TYR A 558 -2.74 3.54 -19.63
C TYR A 558 -4.03 3.21 -20.40
N ASP A 559 -3.97 2.30 -21.36
CA ASP A 559 -5.15 1.84 -22.09
C ASP A 559 -6.17 1.19 -21.15
N ALA A 560 -5.70 0.40 -20.17
CA ALA A 560 -6.55 -0.23 -19.18
C ALA A 560 -7.17 0.78 -18.20
N MET A 561 -6.48 1.87 -17.86
CA MET A 561 -7.02 3.00 -17.10
C MET A 561 -8.11 3.76 -17.85
N LEU A 562 -8.23 3.56 -19.17
CA LEU A 562 -9.32 4.10 -19.98
C LEU A 562 -10.40 3.05 -20.33
N SER A 563 -10.30 1.84 -19.80
CA SER A 563 -11.26 0.75 -20.01
C SER A 563 -12.68 1.15 -19.59
N PRO A 564 -13.74 0.66 -20.27
CA PRO A 564 -15.11 0.84 -19.81
C PRO A 564 -15.37 0.19 -18.44
N ILE A 565 -14.60 -0.84 -18.07
CA ILE A 565 -14.76 -1.57 -16.82
C ILE A 565 -14.00 -0.87 -15.68
N SER A 566 -14.74 -0.35 -14.70
CA SER A 566 -14.17 0.41 -13.58
C SER A 566 -13.19 -0.40 -12.72
N ALA A 567 -13.45 -1.70 -12.55
CA ALA A 567 -12.55 -2.60 -11.83
C ALA A 567 -11.18 -2.71 -12.50
N ILE A 568 -11.13 -2.75 -13.84
CA ILE A 568 -9.87 -2.78 -14.61
C ILE A 568 -9.14 -1.45 -14.43
N ARG A 569 -9.84 -0.31 -14.59
CA ARG A 569 -9.22 1.01 -14.40
C ARG A 569 -8.55 1.14 -13.04
N ARG A 570 -9.22 0.66 -11.99
CA ARG A 570 -8.73 0.73 -10.61
C ARG A 570 -7.47 -0.11 -10.41
N VAL A 571 -7.47 -1.37 -10.85
CA VAL A 571 -6.32 -2.25 -10.66
C VAL A 571 -5.15 -1.79 -11.53
N ALA A 572 -5.40 -1.34 -12.76
CA ALA A 572 -4.37 -0.77 -13.63
C ALA A 572 -3.70 0.47 -13.03
N LEU A 573 -4.48 1.36 -12.38
CA LEU A 573 -3.93 2.50 -11.65
C LEU A 573 -2.99 2.07 -10.50
N CYS A 574 -3.37 1.05 -9.73
CA CYS A 574 -2.52 0.50 -8.68
C CYS A 574 -1.28 -0.22 -9.23
N CYS A 575 -1.36 -0.89 -10.39
CA CYS A 575 -0.18 -1.44 -11.04
C CYS A 575 0.79 -0.33 -11.46
N PHE A 576 0.23 0.74 -12.04
CA PHE A 576 1.02 1.87 -12.51
C PHE A 576 1.69 2.63 -11.36
N GLU A 577 1.00 2.78 -10.22
CA GLU A 577 1.58 3.28 -8.97
C GLU A 577 2.88 2.55 -8.60
N CYS A 578 2.89 1.20 -8.64
CA CYS A 578 4.10 0.41 -8.37
C CYS A 578 5.21 0.59 -9.43
N ILE A 579 4.86 0.86 -10.69
CA ILE A 579 5.86 1.15 -11.73
C ILE A 579 6.46 2.54 -11.54
N VAL A 580 5.64 3.52 -11.16
CA VAL A 580 6.11 4.88 -10.89
C VAL A 580 7.08 4.89 -9.72
N GLU A 581 6.85 4.08 -8.68
CA GLU A 581 7.81 3.88 -7.57
C GLU A 581 9.22 3.49 -8.04
N LEU A 582 9.33 2.73 -9.13
CA LEU A 582 10.60 2.33 -9.73
C LEU A 582 11.15 3.35 -10.74
N SER A 583 10.28 4.16 -11.35
CA SER A 583 10.62 5.06 -12.45
C SER A 583 9.82 6.37 -12.39
N ARG A 584 10.42 7.39 -11.76
CA ARG A 584 9.83 8.74 -11.63
C ARG A 584 9.48 9.37 -12.98
N ASN A 585 10.29 9.15 -14.01
CA ASN A 585 10.16 9.78 -15.34
C ASN A 585 8.79 9.56 -15.99
N ARG A 586 8.05 8.54 -15.53
CA ARG A 586 6.67 8.27 -15.97
C ARG A 586 5.68 9.38 -15.59
N ILE A 587 5.97 10.16 -14.55
CA ILE A 587 5.13 11.30 -14.14
C ILE A 587 5.25 12.47 -15.12
N ASP A 588 6.42 12.65 -15.76
CA ASP A 588 6.67 13.71 -16.73
C ASP A 588 5.99 13.45 -18.09
N GLU A 589 5.45 12.25 -18.32
CA GLU A 589 4.76 11.92 -19.55
C GLU A 589 3.45 12.71 -19.68
N PRO A 590 3.19 13.42 -20.80
CA PRO A 590 1.96 14.21 -20.98
C PRO A 590 0.66 13.41 -20.80
N VAL A 591 0.73 12.11 -21.11
CA VAL A 591 -0.39 11.17 -20.97
C VAL A 591 -0.78 10.96 -19.50
N PHE A 592 0.18 11.02 -18.57
CA PHE A 592 -0.04 10.82 -17.15
C PHE A 592 -1.00 11.88 -16.59
N GLU A 593 -0.72 13.17 -16.81
CA GLU A 593 -1.57 14.28 -16.31
C GLU A 593 -3.01 14.14 -16.82
N TYR A 594 -3.17 13.81 -18.10
CA TYR A 594 -4.46 13.65 -18.75
C TYR A 594 -5.27 12.50 -18.13
N ILE A 595 -4.67 11.32 -17.97
CA ILE A 595 -5.35 10.13 -17.43
C ILE A 595 -5.72 10.32 -15.96
N ILE A 596 -4.80 10.79 -15.12
CA ILE A 596 -5.07 11.01 -13.69
C ILE A 596 -6.18 12.06 -13.50
N THR A 597 -6.15 13.15 -14.27
CA THR A 597 -7.23 14.16 -14.25
C THR A 597 -8.59 13.55 -14.61
N LYS A 598 -8.63 12.62 -15.57
CA LYS A 598 -9.86 11.92 -15.97
C LYS A 598 -10.35 10.95 -14.89
N LEU A 599 -9.45 10.19 -14.27
CA LEU A 599 -9.77 9.27 -13.17
C LEU A 599 -10.27 10.00 -11.92
N ALA A 600 -9.72 11.20 -11.63
CA ALA A 600 -10.19 12.04 -10.55
C ALA A 600 -11.66 12.49 -10.72
N LYS A 601 -12.17 12.49 -11.95
CA LYS A 601 -13.56 12.82 -12.32
C LYS A 601 -14.40 11.59 -12.72
N ASP A 602 -13.90 10.39 -12.48
CA ASP A 602 -14.55 9.16 -12.92
C ASP A 602 -15.95 9.03 -12.29
N PRO A 603 -16.97 8.52 -13.00
CA PRO A 603 -18.30 8.32 -12.41
C PRO A 603 -18.29 7.38 -11.18
N VAL A 604 -17.33 6.45 -11.09
CA VAL A 604 -17.26 5.48 -9.99
C VAL A 604 -16.52 6.06 -8.79
N MET A 605 -17.25 6.25 -7.69
CA MET A 605 -16.73 6.79 -6.41
C MET A 605 -15.48 6.05 -5.92
N LEU A 606 -15.50 4.71 -5.99
CA LEU A 606 -14.38 3.89 -5.53
C LEU A 606 -13.10 4.14 -6.32
N LEU A 607 -13.21 4.46 -7.62
CA LEU A 607 -12.06 4.79 -8.45
C LEU A 607 -11.50 6.16 -8.08
N ARG A 608 -12.36 7.19 -7.92
CA ARG A 608 -11.95 8.53 -7.47
C ARG A 608 -11.20 8.47 -6.13
N ARG A 609 -11.71 7.67 -5.18
CA ARG A 609 -11.02 7.42 -3.90
C ARG A 609 -9.66 6.76 -4.08
N THR A 610 -9.54 5.75 -4.94
CA THR A 610 -8.24 5.13 -5.25
C THR A 610 -7.28 6.14 -5.89
N THR A 611 -7.75 7.00 -6.80
CA THR A 611 -6.94 8.06 -7.42
C THR A 611 -6.39 9.04 -6.40
N LEU A 612 -7.21 9.49 -5.43
CA LEU A 612 -6.74 10.34 -4.33
C LEU A 612 -5.65 9.64 -3.49
N ASN A 613 -5.84 8.37 -3.15
CA ASN A 613 -4.86 7.60 -2.37
C ASN A 613 -3.52 7.45 -3.11
N VAL A 614 -3.57 7.12 -4.41
CA VAL A 614 -2.37 7.03 -5.26
C VAL A 614 -1.65 8.36 -5.31
N LEU A 615 -2.37 9.46 -5.55
CA LEU A 615 -1.82 10.81 -5.58
C LEU A 615 -1.15 11.22 -4.25
N ASN A 616 -1.76 10.89 -3.12
CA ASN A 616 -1.16 11.12 -1.79
C ASN A 616 0.13 10.32 -1.60
N LYS A 617 0.14 9.05 -2.01
CA LYS A 617 1.32 8.21 -1.89
C LYS A 617 2.46 8.69 -2.79
N LEU A 618 2.15 9.11 -4.02
CA LEU A 618 3.14 9.69 -4.93
C LEU A 618 3.74 10.99 -4.39
N ILE A 619 2.96 11.86 -3.76
CA ILE A 619 3.50 13.07 -3.10
C ILE A 619 4.47 12.69 -1.97
N ALA A 620 4.12 11.68 -1.17
CA ALA A 620 4.98 11.22 -0.08
C ALA A 620 6.29 10.59 -0.60
N LEU A 621 6.25 9.92 -1.76
CA LEU A 621 7.40 9.32 -2.42
C LEU A 621 8.30 10.36 -3.09
N TYR A 622 7.72 11.35 -3.78
CA TYR A 622 8.43 12.40 -4.52
C TYR A 622 8.12 13.80 -3.98
N PRO A 623 8.63 14.13 -2.78
CA PRO A 623 8.45 15.45 -2.19
C PRO A 623 9.12 16.52 -3.07
N ASN A 624 8.57 17.74 -3.02
CA ASN A 624 9.05 18.94 -3.73
C ASN A 624 9.05 18.85 -5.25
N TYR A 625 8.28 17.93 -5.83
CA TYR A 625 8.22 17.77 -7.27
C TYR A 625 7.05 18.58 -7.87
N PRO A 626 7.31 19.73 -8.53
CA PRO A 626 6.27 20.68 -8.95
C PRO A 626 5.20 20.13 -9.90
N PRO A 627 5.53 19.35 -10.96
CA PRO A 627 4.52 18.76 -11.85
C PRO A 627 3.48 17.92 -11.09
N LEU A 628 3.95 17.07 -10.17
CA LEU A 628 3.09 16.24 -9.34
C LEU A 628 2.28 17.07 -8.34
N ILE A 629 2.90 18.05 -7.67
CA ILE A 629 2.21 18.95 -6.73
C ILE A 629 1.10 19.74 -7.44
N LYS A 630 1.37 20.22 -8.66
CA LYS A 630 0.39 20.92 -9.49
C LYS A 630 -0.77 20.01 -9.89
N LEU A 631 -0.49 18.79 -10.32
CA LEU A 631 -1.51 17.80 -10.67
C LEU A 631 -2.36 17.40 -9.45
N TRP A 632 -1.72 17.12 -8.31
CA TRP A 632 -2.39 16.81 -7.06
C TRP A 632 -3.29 17.95 -6.63
N SER A 633 -2.78 19.19 -6.61
CA SER A 633 -3.55 20.38 -6.21
C SER A 633 -4.75 20.61 -7.13
N LYS A 634 -4.59 20.40 -8.44
CA LYS A 634 -5.68 20.45 -9.42
C LYS A 634 -6.73 19.36 -9.17
N CYS A 635 -6.32 18.11 -8.91
CA CYS A 635 -7.23 17.00 -8.69
C CYS A 635 -7.96 17.08 -7.34
N LEU A 636 -7.28 17.56 -6.30
CA LEU A 636 -7.85 17.77 -4.97
C LEU A 636 -9.14 18.61 -5.03
N LEU A 637 -9.16 19.63 -5.89
CA LEU A 637 -10.35 20.47 -6.09
C LEU A 637 -11.56 19.67 -6.58
N PHE A 638 -11.37 18.65 -7.43
CA PHE A 638 -12.48 17.80 -7.87
C PHE A 638 -13.02 16.94 -6.72
N PHE A 639 -12.15 16.44 -5.83
CA PHE A 639 -12.56 15.63 -4.68
C PHE A 639 -13.23 16.46 -3.58
N LEU A 640 -12.85 17.72 -3.42
CA LEU A 640 -13.47 18.65 -2.47
C LEU A 640 -14.85 19.12 -2.93
N ASP A 641 -15.05 19.23 -4.25
CA ASP A 641 -16.33 19.57 -4.88
C ASP A 641 -17.18 18.33 -5.22
N ASP A 642 -16.82 17.13 -4.73
CA ASP A 642 -17.48 15.87 -5.07
C ASP A 642 -18.96 15.81 -4.63
N VAL A 643 -19.72 14.79 -5.04
CA VAL A 643 -21.07 14.56 -4.50
C VAL A 643 -21.00 13.70 -3.24
N ASP A 644 -19.98 12.84 -3.13
CA ASP A 644 -19.81 11.94 -1.99
C ASP A 644 -19.13 12.64 -0.80
N GLN A 645 -19.82 12.65 0.34
CA GLN A 645 -19.36 13.33 1.55
C GLN A 645 -18.12 12.67 2.17
N LYS A 646 -17.99 11.33 2.11
CA LYS A 646 -16.84 10.62 2.69
C LYS A 646 -15.56 10.91 1.89
N LEU A 647 -15.68 11.01 0.56
CA LEU A 647 -14.56 11.39 -0.29
C LEU A 647 -14.11 12.84 -0.04
N LYS A 648 -15.06 13.78 0.17
CA LYS A 648 -14.72 15.15 0.60
C LYS A 648 -13.96 15.18 1.91
N GLU A 649 -14.43 14.43 2.89
CA GLU A 649 -13.76 14.32 4.18
C GLU A 649 -12.35 13.75 4.02
N SER A 650 -12.18 12.71 3.19
CA SER A 650 -10.86 12.13 2.87
C SER A 650 -9.95 13.11 2.14
N ALA A 651 -10.47 13.94 1.23
CA ALA A 651 -9.71 14.97 0.55
C ALA A 651 -9.29 16.09 1.51
N MET A 652 -10.17 16.48 2.44
CA MET A 652 -9.86 17.46 3.47
C MET A 652 -8.80 16.95 4.46
N ASP A 653 -8.87 15.67 4.82
CA ASP A 653 -7.87 15.00 5.64
C ASP A 653 -6.52 14.92 4.91
N SER A 654 -6.54 14.60 3.62
CA SER A 654 -5.34 14.61 2.77
C SER A 654 -4.67 15.99 2.72
N LEU A 655 -5.46 17.07 2.64
CA LEU A 655 -4.95 18.44 2.70
C LEU A 655 -4.34 18.75 4.07
N LYS A 656 -4.96 18.29 5.16
CA LYS A 656 -4.42 18.43 6.52
C LYS A 656 -3.07 17.72 6.66
N THR A 657 -3.00 16.45 6.26
CA THR A 657 -1.78 15.65 6.41
C THR A 657 -0.62 16.19 5.57
N ASN A 658 -0.85 16.46 4.27
CA ASN A 658 0.20 16.90 3.36
C ASN A 658 0.61 18.37 3.52
N VAL A 659 -0.22 19.19 4.16
CA VAL A 659 0.09 20.61 4.40
C VAL A 659 0.29 20.89 5.88
N PHE A 660 -0.79 20.85 6.68
CA PHE A 660 -0.76 21.33 8.06
C PHE A 660 0.11 20.49 8.99
N ASP A 661 -0.04 19.17 8.96
CA ASP A 661 0.71 18.25 9.84
C ASP A 661 2.18 18.12 9.41
N SER A 662 2.51 18.49 8.17
CA SER A 662 3.86 18.38 7.59
C SER A 662 4.70 19.65 7.71
N ILE A 663 4.13 20.77 8.19
CA ILE A 663 4.87 22.02 8.41
C ILE A 663 5.67 21.93 9.73
N CYS A 664 6.98 22.20 9.68
CA CYS A 664 7.84 22.34 10.86
C CYS A 664 8.42 23.76 10.99
N ARG A 665 9.07 24.07 12.14
CA ARG A 665 9.70 25.38 12.36
C ARG A 665 10.80 25.61 11.33
N TYR A 666 11.01 26.86 10.94
CA TYR A 666 12.06 27.21 9.98
C TYR A 666 13.46 26.85 10.47
N GLU A 667 13.75 27.01 11.76
CA GLU A 667 15.03 26.62 12.37
C GLU A 667 15.28 25.11 12.28
N ASP A 668 14.21 24.32 12.29
CA ASP A 668 14.23 22.87 12.14
C ASP A 668 14.17 22.42 10.65
N SER A 669 14.09 23.38 9.71
CA SER A 669 13.93 23.12 8.26
C SER A 669 15.27 22.82 7.58
N SER A 670 15.97 21.81 8.07
CA SER A 670 17.22 21.31 7.46
C SER A 670 16.97 20.27 6.35
N SER A 671 15.75 19.74 6.23
CA SER A 671 15.39 18.69 5.28
C SER A 671 14.61 19.23 4.08
N SER A 672 14.98 18.78 2.86
CA SER A 672 14.28 19.13 1.63
C SER A 672 12.77 18.84 1.71
N LYS A 673 12.32 17.80 2.42
CA LYS A 673 10.90 17.42 2.55
C LYS A 673 10.01 18.51 3.17
N VAL A 674 10.59 19.49 3.85
CA VAL A 674 9.89 20.57 4.56
C VAL A 674 9.28 21.62 3.61
N PHE A 675 9.70 21.67 2.34
CA PHE A 675 9.19 22.65 1.37
C PHE A 675 7.88 22.23 0.69
N THR A 676 7.57 20.93 0.66
CA THR A 676 6.40 20.37 -0.04
C THR A 676 5.07 21.01 0.42
N PRO A 677 4.81 21.18 1.74
CA PRO A 677 3.60 21.86 2.23
C PRO A 677 3.43 23.27 1.67
N TRP A 678 4.53 24.04 1.63
CA TRP A 678 4.53 25.42 1.16
C TRP A 678 4.32 25.50 -0.35
N MET A 679 4.90 24.57 -1.11
CA MET A 679 4.67 24.44 -2.55
C MET A 679 3.22 24.07 -2.87
N ILE A 680 2.58 23.21 -2.07
CA ILE A 680 1.15 22.89 -2.20
C ILE A 680 0.32 24.16 -1.99
N VAL A 681 0.57 24.92 -0.92
CA VAL A 681 -0.15 26.17 -0.64
C VAL A 681 0.02 27.16 -1.80
N ARG A 682 1.25 27.34 -2.29
CA ARG A 682 1.55 28.18 -3.46
C ARG A 682 0.78 27.72 -4.70
N SER A 683 0.78 26.42 -4.99
CA SER A 683 0.03 25.85 -6.12
C SER A 683 -1.47 26.14 -6.02
N MET A 684 -2.06 25.98 -4.84
CA MET A 684 -3.47 26.28 -4.60
C MET A 684 -3.81 27.77 -4.76
N LEU A 685 -2.89 28.67 -4.40
CA LEU A 685 -3.04 30.11 -4.58
C LEU A 685 -2.99 30.49 -6.07
N VAL A 686 -2.06 29.92 -6.83
CA VAL A 686 -1.95 30.12 -8.29
C VAL A 686 -3.20 29.63 -9.02
N ILE A 687 -3.80 28.51 -8.59
CA ILE A 687 -5.06 28.01 -9.15
C ILE A 687 -6.25 28.95 -8.82
N GLY A 688 -6.10 29.89 -7.89
CA GLY A 688 -7.10 30.92 -7.59
C GLY A 688 -8.24 30.45 -6.68
N LYS A 689 -8.03 29.37 -5.92
CA LYS A 689 -9.06 28.72 -5.09
C LYS A 689 -8.83 28.90 -3.58
N ILE A 690 -8.45 30.11 -3.15
CA ILE A 690 -8.19 30.44 -1.73
C ILE A 690 -9.36 30.09 -0.78
N ASN A 691 -10.61 30.04 -1.27
CA ASN A 691 -11.76 29.66 -0.47
C ASN A 691 -11.71 28.22 0.05
N VAL A 692 -11.02 27.32 -0.66
CA VAL A 692 -10.79 25.95 -0.20
C VAL A 692 -9.89 25.96 1.03
N LEU A 693 -8.79 26.70 0.97
CA LEU A 693 -7.88 26.87 2.11
C LEU A 693 -8.61 27.50 3.31
N LYS A 694 -9.47 28.49 3.07
CA LYS A 694 -10.34 29.08 4.11
C LYS A 694 -11.27 28.04 4.75
N SER A 695 -11.92 27.21 3.94
CA SER A 695 -12.80 26.15 4.43
C SER A 695 -12.04 25.06 5.22
N ALA A 696 -10.81 24.75 4.79
CA ALA A 696 -9.95 23.80 5.48
C ALA A 696 -9.56 24.32 6.87
N VAL A 697 -9.09 25.58 6.93
CA VAL A 697 -8.77 26.25 8.19
C VAL A 697 -10.01 26.38 9.08
N ASP A 698 -11.18 26.71 8.53
CA ASP A 698 -12.46 26.73 9.27
C ASP A 698 -12.76 25.38 9.92
N SER A 699 -12.59 24.28 9.18
CA SER A 699 -12.75 22.91 9.70
C SER A 699 -11.72 22.59 10.78
N TRP A 700 -10.45 22.98 10.60
CA TRP A 700 -9.40 22.74 11.60
C TRP A 700 -9.64 23.52 12.89
N ILE A 701 -10.14 24.75 12.81
CA ILE A 701 -10.54 25.56 13.98
C ILE A 701 -11.74 24.91 14.69
N GLN A 702 -12.79 24.51 13.96
CA GLN A 702 -13.99 23.88 14.54
C GLN A 702 -13.68 22.56 15.25
N LYS A 703 -12.70 21.80 14.75
CA LYS A 703 -12.25 20.53 15.34
C LYS A 703 -11.16 20.72 16.41
N SER A 704 -10.84 21.96 16.79
CA SER A 704 -9.77 22.29 17.76
C SER A 704 -8.41 21.67 17.41
N ILE A 705 -8.12 21.51 16.12
CA ILE A 705 -6.86 20.96 15.61
C ILE A 705 -5.74 22.01 15.70
N LEU A 706 -6.09 23.30 15.63
CA LEU A 706 -5.14 24.40 15.65
C LEU A 706 -4.69 24.71 17.09
N THR A 707 -3.41 24.53 17.38
CA THR A 707 -2.82 24.82 18.71
C THR A 707 -1.86 26.01 18.67
N ALA A 708 -1.52 26.55 19.85
CA ALA A 708 -0.47 27.57 20.02
C ALA A 708 0.86 27.15 19.38
N LYS A 709 1.19 25.86 19.47
CA LYS A 709 2.39 25.28 18.84
C LYS A 709 2.32 25.39 17.31
N ASN A 710 1.17 25.09 16.69
CA ASN A 710 1.02 25.19 15.23
C ASN A 710 1.15 26.63 14.73
N LEU A 711 0.65 27.61 15.49
CA LEU A 711 0.79 29.03 15.16
C LEU A 711 2.24 29.48 15.22
N SER A 712 2.95 29.15 16.31
CA SER A 712 4.39 29.45 16.46
C SER A 712 5.23 28.82 15.34
N ILE A 713 4.85 27.63 14.87
CA ILE A 713 5.52 27.01 13.72
C ILE A 713 5.33 27.87 12.46
N ILE A 714 4.09 28.26 12.12
CA ILE A 714 3.81 29.06 10.93
C ILE A 714 4.48 30.45 11.03
N GLU A 715 4.52 31.04 12.22
CA GLU A 715 5.17 32.33 12.49
C GLU A 715 6.67 32.31 12.19
N SER A 716 7.36 31.20 12.45
CA SER A 716 8.79 31.08 12.13
C SER A 716 9.11 31.28 10.64
N HIS A 717 8.11 31.21 9.76
CA HIS A 717 8.25 31.42 8.31
C HIS A 717 7.90 32.85 7.82
N ILE A 718 7.48 33.76 8.71
CA ILE A 718 7.06 35.14 8.36
C ILE A 718 8.19 35.98 7.74
N PHE A 719 9.45 35.58 7.92
CA PHE A 719 10.63 36.28 7.37
C PHE A 719 11.53 35.36 6.54
N THR A 720 10.95 34.32 5.93
CA THR A 720 11.68 33.30 5.16
C THR A 720 11.20 33.26 3.71
N VAL A 721 11.73 32.33 2.90
CA VAL A 721 11.30 32.11 1.51
C VAL A 721 9.81 31.73 1.38
N ASN A 722 9.16 31.34 2.48
CA ASN A 722 7.74 30.98 2.54
C ASN A 722 6.86 32.10 3.15
N CYS A 723 7.40 33.31 3.29
CA CYS A 723 6.77 34.47 3.91
C CYS A 723 5.35 34.74 3.38
N SER A 724 5.19 34.75 2.06
CA SER A 724 3.90 35.02 1.40
C SER A 724 2.83 34.00 1.80
N GLU A 725 3.16 32.71 1.75
CA GLU A 725 2.26 31.62 2.12
C GLU A 725 1.93 31.64 3.62
N ALA A 726 2.93 31.90 4.47
CA ALA A 726 2.76 31.98 5.92
C ALA A 726 1.80 33.11 6.33
N TRP A 727 1.99 34.31 5.77
CA TRP A 727 1.09 35.44 6.02
C TRP A 727 -0.34 35.16 5.56
N ILE A 728 -0.52 34.48 4.42
CA ILE A 728 -1.85 34.13 3.94
C ILE A 728 -2.55 33.18 4.92
N ILE A 729 -1.87 32.13 5.39
CA ILE A 729 -2.44 31.19 6.35
C ILE A 729 -2.79 31.91 7.66
N LEU A 730 -1.89 32.73 8.20
CA LEU A 730 -2.12 33.51 9.42
C LEU A 730 -3.29 34.49 9.27
N SER A 731 -3.40 35.17 8.12
CA SER A 731 -4.51 36.10 7.84
C SER A 731 -5.87 35.39 7.80
N ILE A 732 -5.92 34.15 7.32
CA ILE A 732 -7.14 33.33 7.29
C ILE A 732 -7.53 32.94 8.71
N ILE A 733 -6.56 32.52 9.53
CA ILE A 733 -6.79 32.14 10.94
C ILE A 733 -7.25 33.36 11.76
N ALA A 734 -6.56 34.49 11.62
CA ALA A 734 -6.86 35.72 12.36
C ALA A 734 -8.29 36.22 12.15
N ASN A 735 -8.80 36.14 10.91
CA ASN A 735 -10.18 36.53 10.57
C ASN A 735 -11.26 35.65 11.23
N LYS A 736 -10.90 34.51 11.84
CA LYS A 736 -11.83 33.49 12.34
C LYS A 736 -11.75 33.28 13.85
N MET A 737 -10.76 33.84 14.54
CA MET A 737 -10.70 33.84 16.00
C MET A 737 -11.80 34.77 16.55
N LYS A 738 -12.85 34.19 17.16
CA LYS A 738 -14.02 34.89 17.72
C LYS A 738 -13.71 35.71 19.01
N SER A 739 -12.56 36.33 19.12
CA SER A 739 -12.37 37.38 20.12
C SER A 739 -12.82 38.70 19.53
N ARG A 740 -13.81 39.35 20.16
CA ARG A 740 -14.14 40.76 19.87
C ARG A 740 -13.12 41.73 20.49
N ASN A 741 -12.12 41.19 21.17
CA ASN A 741 -11.05 41.93 21.80
C ASN A 741 -9.71 41.57 21.11
N PRO A 742 -9.25 42.35 20.11
CA PRO A 742 -7.98 42.12 19.43
C PRO A 742 -6.79 42.20 20.40
N ASP A 743 -6.91 42.94 21.52
CA ASP A 743 -5.90 42.92 22.58
C ASP A 743 -5.80 41.57 23.25
N LEU A 744 -6.86 40.75 23.32
CA LEU A 744 -6.79 39.40 23.86
C LEU A 744 -6.11 38.42 22.89
N VAL A 745 -6.24 38.61 21.57
CA VAL A 745 -5.54 37.78 20.56
C VAL A 745 -4.06 38.15 20.53
N ILE A 746 -3.75 39.45 20.51
CA ILE A 746 -2.38 39.98 20.59
C ILE A 746 -1.77 39.64 21.95
N LYS A 747 -2.53 39.69 23.05
CA LYS A 747 -2.09 39.27 24.38
C LYS A 747 -1.93 37.76 24.50
N THR A 748 -2.78 36.93 23.89
CA THR A 748 -2.57 35.48 23.89
C THR A 748 -1.33 35.11 23.09
N MET A 749 -1.07 35.78 21.95
CA MET A 749 0.17 35.64 21.18
C MET A 749 1.38 36.16 21.97
N ASN A 750 1.26 37.29 22.67
CA ASN A 750 2.34 37.86 23.50
C ASN A 750 2.59 37.08 24.81
N ASP A 751 1.57 36.52 25.45
CA ASP A 751 1.68 35.70 26.66
C ASP A 751 2.34 34.34 26.33
N ILE A 752 2.15 33.83 25.10
CA ILE A 752 2.91 32.69 24.55
C ILE A 752 4.38 33.10 24.29
N LEU A 753 4.63 34.34 23.85
CA LEU A 753 5.98 34.86 23.60
C LEU A 753 6.73 35.27 24.88
N GLN A 754 6.04 35.54 25.99
CA GLN A 754 6.66 35.95 27.27
C GLN A 754 6.99 34.77 28.21
N GLN A 755 6.55 33.55 27.92
CA GLN A 755 6.91 32.38 28.75
C GLN A 755 8.35 31.88 28.55
N ASP A 756 9.06 32.29 27.49
CA ASP A 756 10.45 31.89 27.25
C ASP A 756 11.50 32.90 27.79
N LEU A 757 11.09 34.03 28.37
CA LEU A 757 12.02 35.06 28.89
C LEU A 757 12.21 35.03 30.41
N GLN A 758 11.54 34.13 31.15
CA GLN A 758 11.72 33.98 32.61
C GLN A 758 12.70 32.87 33.02
N TYR A 759 13.28 32.12 32.07
CA TYR A 759 14.28 31.09 32.35
C TYR A 759 15.71 31.45 31.96
N ALA A 760 15.96 32.67 31.46
CA ALA A 760 17.29 33.09 31.01
C ALA A 760 18.03 34.08 31.93
N GLU A 761 17.42 34.53 33.05
CA GLU A 761 18.04 35.50 33.98
C GLU A 761 18.56 34.88 35.29
N SER A 762 18.74 33.56 35.36
CA SER A 762 19.34 32.90 36.53
C SER A 762 20.45 31.93 36.11
N ASP A 763 21.60 32.46 35.70
CA ASP A 763 22.92 31.86 35.98
C ASP A 763 24.06 32.82 35.58
N MET A 764 24.65 33.47 36.60
CA MET A 764 26.10 33.76 36.83
C MET A 764 26.97 34.31 35.67
N PHE A 765 27.85 35.32 35.78
CA PHE A 765 28.46 36.10 36.89
C PHE A 765 29.29 37.27 36.27
N PRO A 766 29.98 38.16 37.03
CA PRO A 766 30.18 39.57 36.67
C PRO A 766 31.56 39.84 36.01
N ALA A 767 31.63 40.88 35.19
CA ALA A 767 32.90 41.44 34.73
C ALA A 767 33.15 42.80 35.38
N SER A 768 34.12 42.83 36.30
CA SER A 768 34.78 44.02 36.83
C SER A 768 35.95 44.43 35.94
N GLU A 769 36.09 45.75 35.74
CA GLU A 769 37.32 46.56 35.55
C GLU A 769 38.41 46.10 34.54
N ILE A 770 38.73 46.96 33.57
CA ILE A 770 40.02 47.70 33.46
C ILE A 770 40.06 48.56 32.18
N ASP A 771 40.62 49.74 32.40
CA ASP A 771 41.02 50.89 31.59
C ASP A 771 41.39 50.82 30.09
N ASN A 772 41.09 51.96 29.45
CA ASN A 772 41.87 52.80 28.52
C ASN A 772 43.11 52.20 27.83
N GLU A 773 43.19 52.38 26.51
CA GLU A 773 44.33 53.06 25.87
C GLU A 773 44.04 53.52 24.43
N GLN A 774 44.70 54.62 24.06
CA GLN A 774 44.63 55.44 22.85
C GLN A 774 45.49 54.90 21.68
N CYS A 775 45.48 55.70 20.59
CA CYS A 775 46.48 55.83 19.50
C CYS A 775 46.19 55.01 18.23
N ASP A 776 46.45 55.47 17.00
CA ASP A 776 46.79 56.76 16.39
C ASP A 776 46.79 56.49 14.85
N LEU A 777 46.20 57.37 14.04
CA LEU A 777 46.82 58.19 12.97
C LEU A 777 47.10 57.59 11.58
N ALA A 778 46.75 58.45 10.60
CA ALA A 778 47.22 58.57 9.21
C ALA A 778 46.76 57.48 8.22
N GLY A 779 46.38 57.77 6.96
CA GLY A 779 46.51 58.93 6.10
C GLY A 779 46.66 58.42 4.64
N SER A 780 46.48 59.33 3.67
CA SER A 780 46.76 59.24 2.22
C SER A 780 45.73 58.58 1.28
N ASP A 781 45.07 59.46 0.53
CA ASP A 781 45.16 59.65 -0.93
C ASP A 781 44.95 58.43 -1.85
N GLU A 782 43.86 58.43 -2.60
CA GLU A 782 43.71 59.05 -3.92
C GLU A 782 44.30 58.18 -5.05
N GLU A 783 43.37 57.64 -5.83
CA GLU A 783 43.47 57.59 -7.29
C GLU A 783 44.73 56.93 -7.89
N SER A 784 44.69 55.60 -8.04
CA SER A 784 45.26 54.90 -9.20
C SER A 784 44.92 53.42 -9.16
N LEU A 785 43.86 53.02 -9.88
CA LEU A 785 43.80 51.75 -10.65
C LEU A 785 42.44 51.65 -11.38
N ARG A 786 42.17 52.66 -12.22
CA ARG A 786 41.32 52.47 -13.40
C ARG A 786 42.16 51.85 -14.52
N LYS A 787 41.71 50.72 -15.06
CA LYS A 787 41.62 50.33 -16.49
C LYS A 787 42.14 48.92 -16.83
N ARG A 788 41.22 48.10 -17.32
CA ARG A 788 41.27 47.41 -18.63
C ARG A 788 39.81 47.07 -19.03
N VAL A 789 39.16 47.69 -20.03
CA VAL A 789 39.35 47.63 -21.53
C VAL A 789 38.93 46.24 -22.05
N SER A 790 38.06 46.02 -23.05
CA SER A 790 37.30 46.85 -24.02
C SER A 790 36.50 45.93 -24.96
N LEU A 791 35.57 46.48 -25.76
CA LEU A 791 35.42 46.29 -27.24
C LEU A 791 34.06 46.91 -27.69
N THR A 792 33.93 48.22 -27.99
CA THR A 792 34.20 49.01 -29.23
C THR A 792 33.23 48.86 -30.41
N CYS A 793 32.64 49.99 -30.83
CA CYS A 793 32.56 50.54 -32.22
C CYS A 793 31.96 51.98 -32.12
N THR A 794 32.76 53.07 -32.08
CA THR A 794 33.16 54.02 -33.17
C THR A 794 32.00 54.54 -34.05
N MET A 795 31.78 55.84 -34.34
CA MET A 795 32.67 57.01 -34.52
C MET A 795 31.98 58.38 -34.25
N ASP A 796 32.82 59.39 -33.95
CA ASP A 796 32.83 60.83 -34.36
C ASP A 796 31.63 61.76 -34.15
N THR A 797 31.76 63.06 -33.85
CA THR A 797 32.80 64.01 -33.36
C THR A 797 32.03 65.32 -33.09
N GLY A 798 32.43 66.11 -32.08
CA GLY A 798 31.97 67.49 -31.92
C GLY A 798 31.76 67.94 -30.48
N GLU A 799 32.74 68.65 -29.93
CA GLU A 799 32.61 69.45 -28.72
C GLU A 799 31.71 70.67 -28.98
N GLU A 800 30.67 70.88 -28.17
CA GLU A 800 30.11 72.22 -27.92
C GLU A 800 29.67 72.32 -26.44
N THR A 801 30.21 73.33 -25.77
CA THR A 801 29.84 73.79 -24.44
C THR A 801 28.39 74.30 -24.41
N LEU A 802 27.53 73.67 -23.60
CA LEU A 802 26.17 74.15 -23.33
C LEU A 802 25.88 74.08 -21.83
N GLU A 803 25.75 75.24 -21.18
CA GLU A 803 25.01 75.37 -19.92
C GLU A 803 23.59 74.82 -20.14
N GLN A 804 23.33 73.59 -19.68
CA GLN A 804 22.02 72.99 -19.80
C GLN A 804 21.04 73.70 -18.86
N ASN A 805 20.19 74.56 -19.42
CA ASN A 805 18.95 75.01 -18.80
C ASN A 805 18.10 73.79 -18.41
N VAL A 806 18.12 73.40 -17.14
CA VAL A 806 17.33 72.29 -16.60
C VAL A 806 15.84 72.64 -16.75
N LYS A 807 15.12 71.92 -17.62
CA LYS A 807 13.68 72.09 -17.83
C LYS A 807 12.89 71.04 -17.03
N LEU A 808 11.76 71.44 -16.45
CA LEU A 808 10.84 70.51 -15.80
C LEU A 808 10.31 69.46 -16.80
N PRO A 809 10.10 68.20 -16.36
CA PRO A 809 9.54 67.15 -17.22
C PRO A 809 8.14 67.53 -17.69
N GLN A 810 7.79 67.11 -18.91
CA GLN A 810 6.50 67.41 -19.52
C GLN A 810 5.55 66.21 -19.44
N LYS A 811 4.42 66.38 -18.75
CA LYS A 811 3.42 65.31 -18.49
C LYS A 811 2.99 64.51 -19.73
N ARG A 812 2.99 65.12 -20.92
CA ARG A 812 2.61 64.46 -22.18
C ARG A 812 3.44 63.20 -22.49
N PHE A 813 4.69 63.14 -22.03
CA PHE A 813 5.58 61.99 -22.25
C PHE A 813 5.46 60.89 -21.18
N TYR A 814 4.66 61.14 -20.13
CA TYR A 814 4.51 60.28 -18.95
C TYR A 814 3.05 59.91 -18.70
N ARG A 815 2.22 59.93 -19.75
CA ARG A 815 0.79 59.58 -19.66
C ARG A 815 0.63 58.05 -19.55
N GLN A 816 -0.14 57.61 -18.57
CA GLN A 816 -0.57 56.23 -18.38
C GLN A 816 -2.07 56.21 -18.04
N ARG A 817 -2.75 55.07 -18.20
CA ARG A 817 -4.16 54.93 -17.77
C ARG A 817 -4.29 55.28 -16.29
N ALA A 818 -5.34 56.03 -15.95
CA ALA A 818 -5.55 56.55 -14.60
C ALA A 818 -5.73 55.43 -13.56
N HIS A 819 -6.45 54.37 -13.93
CA HIS A 819 -6.76 53.23 -13.06
C HIS A 819 -5.70 52.13 -13.18
N SER A 820 -5.22 51.65 -12.05
CA SER A 820 -4.39 50.44 -11.95
C SER A 820 -5.13 49.37 -11.16
N ASN A 821 -4.90 48.10 -11.48
CA ASN A 821 -5.36 46.99 -10.63
C ASN A 821 -4.28 46.76 -9.55
N PRO A 822 -4.56 47.08 -8.27
CA PRO A 822 -3.57 46.92 -7.20
C PRO A 822 -3.27 45.46 -6.86
N ILE A 823 -4.10 44.51 -7.33
CA ILE A 823 -3.88 43.06 -7.11
C ILE A 823 -3.07 42.44 -8.26
N ALA A 824 -2.97 43.09 -9.42
CA ALA A 824 -2.19 42.54 -10.54
C ALA A 824 -0.71 42.38 -10.16
N ASP A 825 -0.07 41.40 -10.77
CA ASP A 825 1.36 41.16 -10.61
C ASP A 825 2.13 42.26 -11.34
N HIS A 826 2.83 43.07 -10.55
CA HIS A 826 3.73 44.12 -11.03
C HIS A 826 5.05 43.93 -10.29
N SER A 827 6.17 44.04 -11.00
CA SER A 827 7.49 44.04 -10.38
C SER A 827 7.72 45.37 -9.65
N PHE A 828 7.82 45.32 -8.32
CA PHE A 828 8.17 46.46 -7.46
C PHE A 828 9.44 46.13 -6.68
N VAL A 829 10.29 47.15 -6.46
CA VAL A 829 11.41 47.04 -5.53
C VAL A 829 10.93 47.51 -4.17
N TYR A 830 10.92 46.62 -3.19
CA TYR A 830 10.54 46.91 -1.81
C TYR A 830 11.47 46.18 -0.83
N PRO A 831 11.72 46.75 0.36
CA PRO A 831 12.58 46.12 1.36
C PRO A 831 11.88 44.93 2.03
N ALA A 832 12.65 43.95 2.54
CA ALA A 832 12.09 42.87 3.34
C ALA A 832 11.62 43.35 4.73
N ARG A 833 12.31 44.34 5.30
CA ARG A 833 11.99 45.00 6.57
C ARG A 833 12.42 46.47 6.52
N PRO A 834 11.82 47.38 7.33
CA PRO A 834 12.11 48.82 7.24
C PRO A 834 13.59 49.20 7.35
N ASP A 835 14.38 48.50 8.17
CA ASP A 835 15.82 48.75 8.36
C ASP A 835 16.66 48.58 7.08
N MET A 836 16.17 47.80 6.12
CA MET A 836 16.89 47.50 4.89
C MET A 836 16.70 48.56 3.81
N TYR A 837 15.78 49.52 4.01
CA TYR A 837 15.54 50.55 3.02
C TYR A 837 16.51 51.72 3.18
N LEU A 838 17.35 51.93 2.16
CA LEU A 838 18.37 52.97 2.16
C LEU A 838 17.78 54.34 1.80
N TRP A 839 17.20 55.04 2.78
CA TRP A 839 16.61 56.37 2.59
C TRP A 839 17.58 57.42 2.03
N LYS A 840 18.89 57.23 2.25
CA LYS A 840 19.97 58.12 1.75
C LYS A 840 19.99 58.27 0.23
N ASP A 841 19.47 57.28 -0.50
CA ASP A 841 19.46 57.31 -1.97
C ASP A 841 18.39 58.28 -2.50
N LEU A 842 17.34 58.54 -1.71
CA LEU A 842 16.22 59.40 -2.09
C LEU A 842 16.34 60.84 -1.59
N TYR A 843 16.94 61.02 -0.41
CA TYR A 843 17.16 62.33 0.19
C TYR A 843 18.67 62.57 0.32
N PRO A 844 19.27 63.44 -0.50
CA PRO A 844 20.72 63.70 -0.48
C PRO A 844 21.26 64.17 0.89
N SER A 845 20.38 64.68 1.76
CA SER A 845 20.70 65.15 3.11
C SER A 845 19.79 64.53 4.19
N VAL A 846 19.64 63.20 4.26
CA VAL A 846 18.80 62.54 5.31
C VAL A 846 19.28 62.91 6.73
N GLY A 847 20.57 62.78 7.03
CA GLY A 847 21.07 62.78 8.41
C GLY A 847 20.42 61.65 9.23
N ASP A 848 20.07 61.92 10.49
CA ASP A 848 19.32 60.98 11.36
C ASP A 848 17.78 61.08 11.19
N ARG A 849 17.31 61.88 10.23
CA ARG A 849 15.87 62.13 10.06
C ARG A 849 15.18 60.93 9.40
N LYS A 850 13.93 60.68 9.79
CA LYS A 850 13.09 59.61 9.22
C LYS A 850 11.98 60.22 8.38
N VAL A 851 11.49 59.46 7.40
CA VAL A 851 10.25 59.82 6.69
C VAL A 851 9.10 59.82 7.68
N GLU A 852 8.42 60.95 7.81
CA GLU A 852 7.31 61.15 8.74
C GLU A 852 5.98 61.40 8.00
N PHE A 853 6.02 61.89 6.75
CA PHE A 853 4.84 62.19 5.95
C PHE A 853 4.79 61.30 4.71
N VAL A 854 3.63 60.70 4.42
CA VAL A 854 3.47 59.84 3.24
C VAL A 854 2.20 60.19 2.47
N ASP A 855 2.36 60.51 1.19
CA ASP A 855 1.29 60.76 0.23
C ASP A 855 1.00 59.49 -0.59
N ILE A 856 -0.10 58.81 -0.25
CA ILE A 856 -0.48 57.51 -0.79
C ILE A 856 -1.26 57.70 -2.09
N GLY A 857 -0.66 57.27 -3.21
CA GLY A 857 -1.20 57.54 -4.54
C GLY A 857 -0.96 59.00 -4.96
N CYS A 858 0.25 59.51 -4.76
CA CYS A 858 0.60 60.93 -4.90
C CYS A 858 0.40 61.52 -6.32
N GLY A 859 0.09 60.68 -7.32
CA GLY A 859 -0.16 61.13 -8.69
C GLY A 859 1.06 61.84 -9.27
N TYR A 860 0.85 62.99 -9.90
CA TYR A 860 1.93 63.79 -10.50
C TYR A 860 2.71 64.65 -9.47
N GLY A 861 2.53 64.37 -8.17
CA GLY A 861 3.35 64.91 -7.08
C GLY A 861 3.09 66.38 -6.74
N GLY A 862 1.99 66.98 -7.18
CA GLY A 862 1.68 68.38 -6.89
C GLY A 862 1.60 68.68 -5.39
N PHE A 863 0.89 67.85 -4.62
CA PHE A 863 0.80 68.02 -3.17
C PHE A 863 2.12 67.74 -2.45
N LEU A 864 2.88 66.76 -2.92
CA LEU A 864 4.22 66.46 -2.41
C LEU A 864 5.16 67.68 -2.51
N VAL A 865 5.11 68.46 -3.60
CA VAL A 865 5.87 69.72 -3.72
C VAL A 865 5.42 70.74 -2.66
N THR A 866 4.11 70.89 -2.45
CA THR A 866 3.57 71.75 -1.39
C THR A 866 4.00 71.31 0.02
N LEU A 867 4.08 70.01 0.29
CA LEU A 867 4.61 69.49 1.56
C LEU A 867 6.08 69.88 1.74
N GLY A 868 6.88 69.78 0.67
CA GLY A 868 8.28 70.17 0.67
C GLY A 868 8.50 71.63 1.06
N GLU A 869 7.67 72.53 0.54
CA GLU A 869 7.70 73.96 0.85
C GLU A 869 7.15 74.30 2.23
N THR A 870 6.13 73.57 2.68
CA THR A 870 5.44 73.84 3.94
C THR A 870 6.21 73.33 5.16
N TYR A 871 6.90 72.21 5.01
CA TYR A 871 7.64 71.56 6.10
C TYR A 871 9.08 71.23 5.69
N PRO A 872 9.95 72.24 5.49
CA PRO A 872 11.33 72.02 5.02
C PRO A 872 12.16 71.07 5.93
N ASP A 873 11.82 71.01 7.22
CA ASP A 873 12.53 70.18 8.20
C ASP A 873 12.07 68.71 8.24
N LYS A 874 10.92 68.41 7.62
CA LYS A 874 10.27 67.08 7.66
C LYS A 874 10.43 66.36 6.33
N LEU A 875 10.74 65.06 6.39
CA LEU A 875 10.85 64.23 5.19
C LEU A 875 9.47 63.70 4.77
N ALA A 876 9.12 63.93 3.51
CA ALA A 876 7.86 63.49 2.90
C ALA A 876 8.08 62.59 1.68
N LEU A 877 7.33 61.48 1.62
CA LEU A 877 7.42 60.49 0.56
C LEU A 877 6.11 60.35 -0.21
N GLY A 878 6.17 60.42 -1.54
CA GLY A 878 5.09 59.99 -2.42
C GLY A 878 5.21 58.50 -2.75
N MET A 879 4.12 57.74 -2.62
CA MET A 879 4.04 56.34 -3.07
C MET A 879 3.06 56.25 -4.24
N GLU A 880 3.55 55.88 -5.43
CA GLU A 880 2.73 55.78 -6.64
C GLU A 880 2.93 54.42 -7.33
N ILE A 881 1.83 53.80 -7.76
CA ILE A 881 1.84 52.46 -8.34
C ILE A 881 2.17 52.46 -9.84
N ARG A 882 1.86 53.56 -10.54
CA ARG A 882 2.00 53.71 -12.00
C ARG A 882 3.39 54.19 -12.39
N VAL A 883 4.11 53.35 -13.13
CA VAL A 883 5.50 53.55 -13.56
C VAL A 883 5.75 54.93 -14.16
N LYS A 884 5.01 55.28 -15.22
CA LYS A 884 5.25 56.55 -15.92
C LYS A 884 4.95 57.75 -15.04
N VAL A 885 4.02 57.61 -14.10
CA VAL A 885 3.65 58.69 -13.20
C VAL A 885 4.71 58.86 -12.11
N SER A 886 5.20 57.77 -11.50
CA SER A 886 6.31 57.83 -10.55
C SER A 886 7.59 58.38 -11.18
N ASP A 887 7.91 57.97 -12.41
CA ASP A 887 9.07 58.48 -13.16
C ASP A 887 8.99 60.00 -13.35
N TYR A 888 7.81 60.51 -13.72
CA TYR A 888 7.57 61.95 -13.84
C TYR A 888 7.84 62.69 -12.54
N VAL A 889 7.38 62.14 -11.40
CA VAL A 889 7.55 62.80 -10.09
C VAL A 889 9.02 62.79 -9.68
N MET A 890 9.74 61.70 -9.89
CA MET A 890 11.18 61.61 -9.63
C MET A 890 11.94 62.65 -10.47
N ASP A 891 11.71 62.70 -11.78
CA ASP A 891 12.33 63.69 -12.69
C ASP A 891 11.96 65.14 -12.30
N ARG A 892 10.71 65.35 -11.85
CA ARG A 892 10.22 66.67 -11.43
C ARG A 892 10.93 67.14 -10.16
N ILE A 893 11.08 66.26 -9.17
CA ILE A 893 11.78 66.57 -7.92
C ILE A 893 13.25 66.85 -8.20
N GLU A 894 13.90 66.05 -9.05
CA GLU A 894 15.31 66.27 -9.41
C GLU A 894 15.51 67.61 -10.14
N ALA A 895 14.66 67.93 -11.11
CA ALA A 895 14.69 69.22 -11.78
C ALA A 895 14.44 70.38 -10.80
N LEU A 896 13.50 70.25 -9.86
CA LEU A 896 13.23 71.26 -8.84
C LEU A 896 14.44 71.49 -7.92
N ARG A 897 15.13 70.44 -7.48
CA ARG A 897 16.37 70.52 -6.67
C ARG A 897 17.48 71.22 -7.44
N LYS A 898 17.67 70.87 -8.73
CA LYS A 898 18.67 71.50 -9.61
C LYS A 898 18.37 72.98 -9.87
N MET A 899 17.10 73.33 -10.09
CA MET A 899 16.66 74.71 -10.34
C MET A 899 16.68 75.57 -9.07
N ASN A 900 16.52 74.96 -7.89
CA ASN A 900 16.41 75.65 -6.61
C ASN A 900 17.39 75.04 -5.59
N LYS A 901 18.67 75.42 -5.68
CA LYS A 901 19.72 74.93 -4.76
C LYS A 901 19.28 75.07 -3.30
N GLY A 902 19.28 73.96 -2.55
CA GLY A 902 18.92 73.91 -1.14
C GLY A 902 17.41 73.82 -0.84
N LYS A 903 16.54 73.68 -1.85
CA LYS A 903 15.10 73.45 -1.68
C LYS A 903 14.69 72.09 -2.23
N TYR A 904 13.59 71.53 -1.71
CA TYR A 904 13.01 70.24 -2.13
C TYR A 904 13.90 69.01 -1.86
N GLU A 905 14.92 69.15 -1.00
CA GLU A 905 15.77 68.04 -0.53
C GLU A 905 15.04 67.10 0.45
N ASN A 906 13.87 67.53 0.94
CA ASN A 906 13.04 66.84 1.94
C ASN A 906 11.86 66.08 1.34
N ILE A 907 11.72 66.02 0.01
CA ILE A 907 10.66 65.28 -0.67
C ILE A 907 11.22 64.25 -1.63
N ALA A 908 10.61 63.06 -1.70
CA ALA A 908 10.97 62.02 -2.65
C ALA A 908 9.74 61.23 -3.10
N CYS A 909 9.88 60.45 -4.18
CA CYS A 909 8.83 59.57 -4.67
C CYS A 909 9.39 58.16 -4.91
N ILE A 910 8.59 57.14 -4.60
CA ILE A 910 8.92 55.74 -4.91
C ILE A 910 7.80 55.09 -5.70
N ARG A 911 8.19 54.22 -6.63
CA ARG A 911 7.26 53.35 -7.32
C ARG A 911 6.97 52.13 -6.45
N THR A 912 5.75 52.02 -5.94
CA THR A 912 5.39 50.91 -5.04
C THR A 912 3.88 50.73 -4.95
N ASN A 913 3.46 49.60 -4.38
CA ASN A 913 2.08 49.34 -4.03
C ASN A 913 1.87 49.52 -2.53
N ALA A 914 1.28 50.65 -2.16
CA ALA A 914 0.95 50.96 -0.76
C ALA A 914 -0.06 49.98 -0.14
N MET A 915 -0.81 49.21 -0.93
CA MET A 915 -1.73 48.18 -0.41
C MET A 915 -1.04 46.85 -0.08
N LYS A 916 0.24 46.70 -0.41
CA LYS A 916 1.00 45.45 -0.20
C LYS A 916 2.20 45.65 0.70
N TYR A 917 2.90 46.77 0.57
CA TYR A 917 4.26 46.92 1.09
C TYR A 917 4.43 48.06 2.09
N LEU A 918 3.35 48.69 2.56
CA LEU A 918 3.49 49.85 3.45
C LEU A 918 4.27 49.53 4.74
N PRO A 919 4.00 48.40 5.46
CA PRO A 919 4.78 48.02 6.64
C PRO A 919 6.22 47.58 6.33
N ASN A 920 6.53 47.27 5.07
CA ASN A 920 7.88 46.96 4.65
C ASN A 920 8.78 48.20 4.65
N PHE A 921 8.24 49.37 4.30
CA PHE A 921 9.02 50.61 4.26
C PHE A 921 9.12 51.30 5.62
N PHE A 922 8.10 51.17 6.48
CA PHE A 922 8.00 52.00 7.68
C PHE A 922 7.96 51.18 8.97
N HIS A 923 8.73 51.62 9.96
CA HIS A 923 8.65 51.07 11.30
C HIS A 923 7.29 51.36 11.95
N LYS A 924 6.96 50.57 12.97
CA LYS A 924 5.83 50.85 13.85
C LYS A 924 5.94 52.27 14.40
N HIS A 925 4.85 53.05 14.29
CA HIS A 925 4.74 54.43 14.76
C HIS A 925 5.75 55.42 14.15
N GLN A 926 6.30 55.13 12.97
CA GLN A 926 7.24 56.05 12.33
C GLN A 926 6.55 57.30 11.78
N LEU A 927 5.35 57.14 11.22
CA LEU A 927 4.67 58.22 10.48
C LEU A 927 3.88 59.15 11.40
N GLU A 928 3.84 60.42 11.03
CA GLU A 928 3.00 61.45 11.63
C GLU A 928 1.77 61.75 10.77
N LYS A 929 1.90 61.73 9.44
CA LYS A 929 0.81 62.09 8.51
C LYS A 929 0.72 61.14 7.33
N LEU A 930 -0.48 60.63 7.07
CA LEU A 930 -0.84 59.86 5.89
C LEU A 930 -1.87 60.65 5.05
N PHE A 931 -1.64 60.77 3.75
CA PHE A 931 -2.53 61.50 2.84
C PHE A 931 -3.13 60.56 1.79
N PHE A 932 -4.45 60.65 1.60
CA PHE A 932 -5.22 59.94 0.59
C PHE A 932 -6.03 60.96 -0.21
N LEU A 933 -5.39 61.55 -1.23
CA LEU A 933 -5.97 62.66 -2.00
C LEU A 933 -6.50 62.16 -3.34
N TYR A 934 -7.81 62.25 -3.52
CA TYR A 934 -8.55 61.80 -4.69
C TYR A 934 -8.27 60.31 -5.06
N PRO A 935 -8.39 59.37 -4.10
CA PRO A 935 -8.19 57.95 -4.39
C PRO A 935 -9.25 57.40 -5.36
N ASP A 936 -8.92 56.33 -6.08
CA ASP A 936 -9.83 55.72 -7.05
C ASP A 936 -11.12 55.20 -6.34
N PRO A 937 -12.32 55.65 -6.74
CA PRO A 937 -13.58 55.28 -6.10
C PRO A 937 -14.00 53.83 -6.35
N HIS A 938 -13.51 53.21 -7.43
CA HIS A 938 -13.87 51.86 -7.85
C HIS A 938 -15.38 51.56 -7.75
N PHE A 939 -16.21 52.30 -8.50
CA PHE A 939 -17.69 52.32 -8.40
C PHE A 939 -18.43 50.96 -8.43
N LYS A 940 -17.81 49.89 -8.97
CA LYS A 940 -18.45 48.58 -9.06
C LYS A 940 -18.29 47.82 -7.73
N LYS A 941 -19.38 47.30 -7.16
CA LYS A 941 -19.36 46.50 -5.91
C LYS A 941 -18.29 45.39 -5.88
N ALA A 942 -18.11 44.68 -7.00
CA ALA A 942 -17.09 43.64 -7.14
C ALA A 942 -15.63 44.15 -7.02
N LYS A 943 -15.42 45.45 -7.21
CA LYS A 943 -14.12 46.14 -7.16
C LYS A 943 -13.92 46.93 -5.86
N HIS A 944 -14.87 46.95 -4.92
CA HIS A 944 -14.70 47.66 -3.64
C HIS A 944 -13.49 47.15 -2.84
N LYS A 945 -13.12 45.87 -3.01
CA LYS A 945 -11.90 45.28 -2.45
C LYS A 945 -10.59 45.95 -2.90
N TRP A 946 -10.62 46.76 -3.96
CA TRP A 946 -9.45 47.49 -4.46
C TRP A 946 -9.36 48.91 -3.90
N ARG A 947 -10.36 49.36 -3.15
CA ARG A 947 -10.32 50.69 -2.53
C ARG A 947 -9.26 50.73 -1.43
N ILE A 948 -8.57 51.87 -1.37
CA ILE A 948 -7.42 52.06 -0.49
C ILE A 948 -7.78 52.06 1.01
N ILE A 949 -8.99 52.49 1.38
CA ILE A 949 -9.45 52.53 2.79
C ILE A 949 -10.27 51.30 3.18
N ASN A 950 -9.65 50.13 3.33
CA ASN A 950 -10.37 48.92 3.75
C ASN A 950 -9.92 48.44 5.14
N PRO A 951 -10.70 47.57 5.82
CA PRO A 951 -10.40 47.15 7.20
C PRO A 951 -8.99 46.59 7.41
N THR A 952 -8.47 45.80 6.47
CA THR A 952 -7.11 45.22 6.56
C THR A 952 -6.04 46.30 6.50
N LEU A 953 -6.16 47.21 5.53
CA LEU A 953 -5.19 48.30 5.37
C LEU A 953 -5.25 49.31 6.50
N LEU A 954 -6.40 49.53 7.12
CA LEU A 954 -6.51 50.42 8.28
C LEU A 954 -5.67 49.93 9.46
N SER A 955 -5.54 48.62 9.65
CA SER A 955 -4.64 48.06 10.66
C SER A 955 -3.16 48.30 10.30
N GLU A 956 -2.80 48.19 9.02
CA GLU A 956 -1.44 48.55 8.55
C GLU A 956 -1.16 50.06 8.72
N TYR A 957 -2.13 50.92 8.43
CA TYR A 957 -2.04 52.36 8.63
C TYR A 957 -1.87 52.69 10.11
N ALA A 958 -2.62 52.04 10.99
CA ALA A 958 -2.50 52.21 12.44
C ALA A 958 -1.15 51.70 12.98
N TYR A 959 -0.57 50.68 12.35
CA TYR A 959 0.75 50.15 12.69
C TYR A 959 1.85 51.17 12.38
N VAL A 960 1.89 51.72 11.16
CA VAL A 960 2.95 52.66 10.75
C VAL A 960 2.76 54.07 11.29
N LEU A 961 1.53 54.47 11.63
CA LEU A 961 1.20 55.81 12.14
C LEU A 961 1.27 55.86 13.67
N ARG A 962 1.91 56.91 14.21
CA ARG A 962 2.09 57.09 15.66
C ARG A 962 0.79 57.52 16.37
N PRO A 963 0.65 57.26 17.69
CA PRO A 963 -0.37 57.91 18.51
C PRO A 963 -0.38 59.44 18.30
N GLY A 964 -1.55 60.03 18.06
CA GLY A 964 -1.73 61.44 17.69
C GLY A 964 -1.40 61.79 16.23
N GLY A 965 -0.92 60.82 15.42
CA GLY A 965 -0.72 60.99 13.98
C GLY A 965 -2.06 61.14 13.25
N LYS A 966 -2.04 61.72 12.04
CA LYS A 966 -3.26 62.06 11.29
C LYS A 966 -3.37 61.38 9.93
N ILE A 967 -4.57 60.92 9.60
CA ILE A 967 -4.98 60.52 8.25
C ILE A 967 -5.78 61.67 7.63
N TYR A 968 -5.38 62.11 6.45
CA TYR A 968 -6.06 63.14 5.67
C TYR A 968 -6.68 62.51 4.43
N THR A 969 -7.98 62.71 4.23
CA THR A 969 -8.71 62.19 3.06
C THR A 969 -9.38 63.33 2.32
N VAL A 970 -9.28 63.33 0.99
CA VAL A 970 -10.02 64.24 0.11
C VAL A 970 -10.54 63.45 -1.09
N THR A 971 -11.79 63.66 -1.49
CA THR A 971 -12.33 63.11 -2.74
C THR A 971 -13.44 64.01 -3.29
N ASP A 972 -13.65 63.97 -4.60
CA ASP A 972 -14.78 64.58 -5.31
C ASP A 972 -16.01 63.66 -5.38
N VAL A 973 -15.91 62.42 -4.87
CA VAL A 973 -16.98 61.43 -4.90
C VAL A 973 -17.59 61.24 -3.51
N ARG A 974 -18.84 61.72 -3.32
CA ARG A 974 -19.58 61.62 -2.06
C ARG A 974 -19.65 60.18 -1.51
N ASP A 975 -19.99 59.20 -2.35
CA ASP A 975 -20.05 57.78 -1.94
C ASP A 975 -18.72 57.24 -1.42
N LEU A 976 -17.60 57.72 -1.98
CA LEU A 976 -16.28 57.33 -1.53
C LEU A 976 -15.94 58.03 -0.20
N HIS A 977 -16.29 59.30 -0.06
CA HIS A 977 -16.13 60.03 1.21
C HIS A 977 -16.87 59.35 2.35
N GLU A 978 -18.16 59.07 2.18
CA GLU A 978 -18.98 58.37 3.17
C GLU A 978 -18.42 56.98 3.49
N TRP A 979 -17.91 56.28 2.48
CA TRP A 979 -17.25 54.98 2.67
C TRP A 979 -15.96 55.09 3.48
N MET A 980 -15.10 56.08 3.19
CA MET A 980 -13.85 56.29 3.94
C MET A 980 -14.15 56.68 5.39
N CYS A 981 -15.05 57.64 5.62
CA CYS A 981 -15.47 58.04 6.97
C CYS A 981 -15.99 56.84 7.77
N LYS A 982 -16.92 56.07 7.19
CA LYS A 982 -17.48 54.89 7.85
C LYS A 982 -16.39 53.90 8.29
N HIS A 983 -15.50 53.48 7.39
CA HIS A 983 -14.55 52.42 7.70
C HIS A 983 -13.44 52.90 8.65
N ILE A 984 -13.03 54.16 8.55
CA ILE A 984 -12.03 54.73 9.48
C ILE A 984 -12.64 54.91 10.87
N GLU A 985 -13.87 55.40 10.98
CA GLU A 985 -14.58 55.58 12.27
C GLU A 985 -14.95 54.24 12.93
N GLU A 986 -15.23 53.19 12.15
CA GLU A 986 -15.46 51.84 12.66
C GLU A 986 -14.18 51.16 13.18
N HIS A 987 -13.00 51.63 12.76
CA HIS A 987 -11.72 51.04 13.15
C HIS A 987 -11.26 51.59 14.52
N PRO A 988 -10.95 50.73 15.51
CA PRO A 988 -10.77 51.14 16.91
C PRO A 988 -9.56 52.05 17.15
N CYS A 989 -8.61 52.12 16.21
CA CYS A 989 -7.40 52.94 16.32
C CYS A 989 -7.56 54.36 15.78
N PHE A 990 -8.74 54.78 15.30
CA PHE A 990 -8.91 56.11 14.70
C PHE A 990 -10.14 56.85 15.24
N LYS A 991 -10.03 58.18 15.28
CA LYS A 991 -11.11 59.09 15.66
C LYS A 991 -11.20 60.23 14.68
N ARG A 992 -12.42 60.54 14.19
CA ARG A 992 -12.63 61.69 13.31
C ARG A 992 -12.44 63.01 14.06
N ILE A 993 -11.70 63.92 13.44
CA ILE A 993 -11.60 65.32 13.88
C ILE A 993 -12.83 66.07 13.35
N PRO A 994 -13.57 66.82 14.19
CA PRO A 994 -14.72 67.62 13.75
C PRO A 994 -14.37 68.57 12.60
N ASP A 995 -15.28 68.77 11.65
CA ASP A 995 -15.01 69.51 10.42
C ASP A 995 -14.59 70.97 10.68
N GLU A 996 -15.07 71.61 11.76
CA GLU A 996 -14.65 72.95 12.18
C GLU A 996 -13.17 72.98 12.56
N GLN A 997 -12.73 72.01 13.37
CA GLN A 997 -11.33 71.89 13.79
C GLN A 997 -10.44 71.43 12.64
N ALA A 998 -10.97 70.60 11.74
CA ALA A 998 -10.25 70.16 10.55
C ALA A 998 -9.91 71.33 9.61
N ARG A 999 -10.76 72.38 9.54
CA ARG A 999 -10.51 73.59 8.74
C ARG A 999 -9.43 74.50 9.32
N GLU A 1000 -9.16 74.40 10.62
CA GLU A 1000 -8.09 75.16 11.28
C GLU A 1000 -6.70 74.56 11.03
N ASP A 1001 -6.61 73.34 10.48
CA ASP A 1001 -5.33 72.72 10.13
C ASP A 1001 -4.66 73.50 8.98
N ILE A 1002 -3.37 73.82 9.14
CA ILE A 1002 -2.57 74.56 8.14
C ILE A 1002 -2.55 73.89 6.76
N LEU A 1003 -2.76 72.57 6.71
CA LEU A 1003 -2.85 71.82 5.46
C LEU A 1003 -4.24 71.83 4.83
N ALA A 1004 -5.31 72.14 5.56
CA ALA A 1004 -6.69 72.13 5.06
C ALA A 1004 -6.88 72.84 3.70
N PRO A 1005 -6.47 74.10 3.51
CA PRO A 1005 -6.62 74.77 2.21
C PRO A 1005 -5.72 74.17 1.12
N LYS A 1006 -4.58 73.59 1.49
CA LYS A 1006 -3.60 73.00 0.56
C LYS A 1006 -4.04 71.62 0.05
N LEU A 1007 -4.71 70.83 0.88
CA LEU A 1007 -5.22 69.51 0.52
C LEU A 1007 -6.21 69.55 -0.66
N LEU A 1008 -6.95 70.66 -0.80
CA LEU A 1008 -7.99 70.81 -1.81
C LEU A 1008 -7.42 71.09 -3.21
N ASP A 1009 -6.41 71.96 -3.34
CA ASP A 1009 -5.99 72.54 -4.63
C ASP A 1009 -4.51 72.34 -5.00
N SER A 1010 -3.70 71.70 -4.16
CA SER A 1010 -2.29 71.46 -4.47
C SER A 1010 -2.03 70.27 -5.41
N SER A 1011 -2.97 69.31 -5.50
CA SER A 1011 -2.85 68.19 -6.45
C SER A 1011 -3.47 68.52 -7.80
N GLU A 1012 -2.96 67.89 -8.86
CA GLU A 1012 -3.49 68.02 -10.21
C GLU A 1012 -4.99 67.69 -10.31
N GLU A 1013 -5.43 66.66 -9.59
CA GLU A 1013 -6.82 66.24 -9.58
C GLU A 1013 -7.67 67.28 -8.83
N GLY A 1014 -7.19 67.84 -7.72
CA GLY A 1014 -7.86 68.94 -7.03
C GLY A 1014 -8.04 70.17 -7.90
N GLN A 1015 -7.00 70.58 -8.64
CA GLN A 1015 -7.10 71.70 -9.59
C GLN A 1015 -8.03 71.40 -10.77
N LYS A 1016 -8.14 70.14 -11.18
CA LYS A 1016 -9.09 69.71 -12.20
C LYS A 1016 -10.52 69.82 -11.67
N VAL A 1017 -10.79 69.34 -10.46
CA VAL A 1017 -12.12 69.44 -9.82
C VAL A 1017 -12.54 70.90 -9.69
N THR A 1018 -11.64 71.80 -9.28
CA THR A 1018 -11.91 73.26 -9.23
C THR A 1018 -12.25 73.83 -10.59
N ARG A 1019 -11.49 73.49 -11.64
CA ARG A 1019 -11.79 73.91 -13.02
C ARG A 1019 -13.14 73.40 -13.51
N MET A 1020 -13.56 72.24 -13.03
CA MET A 1020 -14.86 71.63 -13.36
C MET A 1020 -16.00 72.10 -12.44
N SER A 1021 -15.74 73.00 -11.49
CA SER A 1021 -16.69 73.43 -10.46
C SER A 1021 -17.32 72.25 -9.69
N GLY A 1022 -16.54 71.19 -9.47
CA GLY A 1022 -16.98 70.00 -8.73
C GLY A 1022 -16.83 70.15 -7.21
N ASP A 1023 -17.64 69.43 -6.47
CA ASP A 1023 -17.58 69.37 -5.00
C ASP A 1023 -16.31 68.66 -4.52
N LYS A 1024 -15.84 69.04 -3.33
CA LYS A 1024 -14.69 68.40 -2.66
C LYS A 1024 -15.04 68.08 -1.21
N PHE A 1025 -14.89 66.83 -0.84
CA PHE A 1025 -15.20 66.33 0.48
C PHE A 1025 -13.90 65.96 1.21
N MET A 1026 -13.61 66.66 2.30
CA MET A 1026 -12.42 66.46 3.13
C MET A 1026 -12.81 65.86 4.49
N ALA A 1027 -12.01 64.92 4.99
CA ALA A 1027 -12.09 64.47 6.38
C ALA A 1027 -10.68 64.17 6.93
N ILE A 1028 -10.47 64.49 8.21
CA ILE A 1028 -9.22 64.26 8.94
C ILE A 1028 -9.51 63.36 10.15
N PHE A 1029 -8.65 62.38 10.38
CA PHE A 1029 -8.76 61.42 11.48
C PHE A 1029 -7.47 61.39 12.26
N GLU A 1030 -7.57 61.30 13.59
CA GLU A 1030 -6.46 61.14 14.51
C GLU A 1030 -6.32 59.66 14.90
N ARG A 1031 -5.08 59.18 15.00
CA ARG A 1031 -4.73 57.84 15.46
C ARG A 1031 -4.68 57.84 16.99
N LEU A 1032 -5.50 57.00 17.62
CA LEU A 1032 -5.68 56.91 19.08
C LEU A 1032 -4.51 56.27 19.83
#